data_AF-A0A9D9WSQ5-F1
#
_entry.id   AF-A0A9D9WSQ5-F1
#
_cell.length_a   1.000
_cell.length_b   1.000
_cell.length_c   1.000
_cell.angle_alpha   90.00
_cell.angle_beta   90.00
_cell.angle_gamma   90.00
#
_symmetry.space_group_name_H-M   'P 1'
#
loop_
_entity.id
_entity.type
_entity.pdbx_description
1 polymer ?
#
loop_
_entity_poly.entity_id
_entity_poly.type
_entity_poly.pdbx_seq_one_letter_code
_entity_poly.pdbx_strand_id
1 'polypeptide(L)'
;SLIFLIALLTGCMNPAVVVPATEDPASITSPISQSTNSGFTLTSTDVADGGRLPIEYTCDGDGSTLPLAWSDAPAGTQSYAVIMHHVATPEEIHWYWVLYNIPADVTSLPKNVTGIGTLGNNINTGLVEYSPPCSQGPGDKEYIYTVYALSAQPQITAPAEEVDRDILLAAIQNITLASAEILTIYARLGMEDPQAQSGQPSSNQQGGGTPPAEAITSCNGQAENAACTFTDQNGSHTGVCKTQQDSLACAPDRNRQDSQQGQGGNNQPTDGAPAYNIEQATSDKAQGMTISYDALAFMTGDLGSDSFFPPGKVADFWGFQYLRDNDPSEMGHAGDFLTSAAMNTLNNLTAAQRAQLIALAESQVDDINEYGYKRFVLMEAFRRLAEGDLPAGTTGLNKEAVKAYSAELYQLDGQISFERAQLMGQILTSLSAEQKAYFDAMVGNGMLEWNTVQEPEDVRGLDRDTKVAVMTYAADLYSWYAGSVEADVYFCPERHGTYFGSFYLKDIKAMSDPTYSIPTNLTGDLGELMLSKLTTEQASLITSLVDIQKPALDGIVSSREQVSLELRKFKDGSAADQTTVINLMAQYGAYDGEIIYNMAVNFAAVKNSLTPAQQAELDTLRTELLGDVSHPNGAYLYSQAISMPEIPNSDFLFK
;
A
#
# COMPACT_ATOMS: atom_id res chain seq x y z
N SER A 1 -13.68 -52.93 -32.99
CA SER A 1 -14.94 -52.72 -33.72
C SER A 1 -16.05 -53.55 -33.08
N LEU A 2 -17.24 -52.96 -32.88
CA LEU A 2 -18.36 -53.44 -32.04
C LEU A 2 -18.05 -53.33 -30.52
N ILE A 3 -18.93 -52.81 -29.65
CA ILE A 3 -20.29 -53.29 -29.33
C ILE A 3 -21.20 -52.14 -28.85
N PHE A 4 -22.45 -52.17 -29.33
CA PHE A 4 -23.63 -51.46 -28.84
C PHE A 4 -24.27 -52.25 -27.69
N LEU A 5 -24.84 -51.60 -26.65
CA LEU A 5 -25.97 -52.19 -25.91
C LEU A 5 -26.88 -51.11 -25.30
N ILE A 6 -28.14 -51.13 -25.74
CA ILE A 6 -29.32 -50.48 -25.14
C ILE A 6 -30.24 -51.61 -24.65
N ALA A 7 -30.78 -51.50 -23.43
CA ALA A 7 -32.08 -52.05 -22.96
C ALA A 7 -32.35 -51.42 -21.56
N LEU A 8 -33.33 -50.55 -21.25
CA LEU A 8 -34.80 -50.48 -21.37
C LEU A 8 -35.60 -51.37 -20.39
N LEU A 9 -36.59 -50.71 -19.73
CA LEU A 9 -37.80 -51.18 -19.00
C LEU A 9 -37.61 -51.33 -17.47
N THR A 10 -38.47 -50.87 -16.55
CA THR A 10 -39.94 -50.61 -16.54
C THR A 10 -40.30 -49.85 -15.25
N GLY A 11 -41.36 -49.01 -15.27
CA GLY A 11 -41.85 -48.27 -14.11
C GLY A 11 -42.86 -49.00 -13.22
N CYS A 12 -43.27 -48.34 -12.13
CA CYS A 12 -44.57 -48.45 -11.46
C CYS A 12 -44.74 -47.28 -10.47
N MET A 13 -45.98 -46.79 -10.36
CA MET A 13 -46.41 -45.56 -9.67
C MET A 13 -46.82 -45.81 -8.20
N ASN A 14 -46.62 -44.77 -7.38
CA ASN A 14 -47.43 -44.31 -6.21
C ASN A 14 -47.49 -45.17 -4.92
N PRO A 15 -47.73 -44.56 -3.72
CA PRO A 15 -48.56 -43.37 -3.50
C PRO A 15 -47.93 -42.22 -2.70
N ALA A 16 -48.50 -41.04 -2.96
CA ALA A 16 -48.45 -39.86 -2.11
C ALA A 16 -48.93 -40.20 -0.68
N VAL A 17 -48.13 -39.78 0.30
CA VAL A 17 -48.59 -39.64 1.69
C VAL A 17 -48.91 -38.17 1.89
N VAL A 18 -50.19 -37.90 2.14
CA VAL A 18 -50.73 -36.63 2.61
C VAL A 18 -50.78 -36.66 4.13
N VAL A 19 -50.13 -35.71 4.81
CA VAL A 19 -50.45 -35.25 6.18
C VAL A 19 -50.05 -33.76 6.28
N PRO A 20 -50.64 -32.96 7.18
CA PRO A 20 -51.42 -31.77 6.84
C PRO A 20 -50.64 -30.46 7.10
N ALA A 21 -51.16 -29.36 6.55
CA ALA A 21 -50.71 -28.02 6.91
C ALA A 21 -51.17 -27.67 8.34
N THR A 22 -50.22 -27.38 9.24
CA THR A 22 -50.40 -26.48 10.38
C THR A 22 -49.04 -25.95 10.86
N GLU A 23 -48.95 -24.63 10.87
CA GLU A 23 -48.09 -23.75 11.68
C GLU A 23 -46.62 -23.55 11.27
N ASP A 24 -46.28 -22.27 11.07
CA ASP A 24 -44.96 -21.72 10.78
C ASP A 24 -43.89 -22.25 11.75
N PRO A 25 -42.69 -22.66 11.28
CA PRO A 25 -41.55 -22.75 12.16
C PRO A 25 -41.10 -21.32 12.47
N ALA A 26 -41.35 -20.93 13.72
CA ALA A 26 -40.89 -19.71 14.33
C ALA A 26 -39.43 -19.40 13.96
N SER A 27 -39.21 -18.12 13.64
CA SER A 27 -37.92 -17.45 13.61
C SER A 27 -37.02 -17.98 14.72
N ILE A 28 -35.84 -18.47 14.36
CA ILE A 28 -34.74 -18.63 15.31
C ILE A 28 -34.22 -17.23 15.57
N THR A 29 -34.99 -16.46 16.35
CA THR A 29 -34.47 -15.28 17.03
C THR A 29 -33.43 -15.78 18.02
N SER A 30 -32.18 -15.38 17.82
CA SER A 30 -31.18 -15.37 18.89
C SER A 30 -31.82 -14.79 20.15
N PRO A 31 -31.79 -15.48 21.30
CA PRO A 31 -32.28 -14.90 22.52
C PRO A 31 -31.33 -13.77 22.93
N ILE A 32 -31.74 -12.54 22.64
CA ILE A 32 -31.20 -11.34 23.28
C ILE A 32 -31.49 -11.42 24.78
N SER A 33 -30.45 -11.14 25.57
CA SER A 33 -30.49 -10.72 26.97
C SER A 33 -31.07 -11.69 28.00
N GLN A 34 -30.18 -12.42 28.67
CA GLN A 34 -30.20 -12.43 30.12
C GLN A 34 -29.04 -11.57 30.63
N SER A 35 -29.32 -10.28 30.82
CA SER A 35 -28.57 -9.46 31.76
C SER A 35 -28.83 -10.01 33.16
N THR A 36 -27.96 -10.91 33.62
CA THR A 36 -27.65 -10.92 35.05
C THR A 36 -26.83 -9.66 35.29
N ASN A 37 -27.28 -8.85 36.23
CA ASN A 37 -26.69 -7.58 36.61
C ASN A 37 -25.38 -7.81 37.40
N SER A 38 -24.44 -8.57 36.82
CA SER A 38 -23.03 -8.48 37.19
C SER A 38 -22.53 -7.22 36.50
N GLY A 39 -22.00 -6.25 37.23
CA GLY A 39 -21.33 -5.10 36.62
C GLY A 39 -20.09 -5.45 35.80
N PHE A 40 -19.96 -6.70 35.33
CA PHE A 40 -18.87 -7.20 34.53
C PHE A 40 -18.81 -6.42 33.22
N THR A 41 -17.74 -5.64 33.06
CA THR A 41 -17.54 -4.78 31.89
C THR A 41 -16.26 -5.15 31.17
N LEU A 42 -16.27 -4.99 29.86
CA LEU A 42 -15.11 -5.07 28.97
C LEU A 42 -14.89 -3.68 28.36
N THR A 43 -13.65 -3.20 28.38
CA THR A 43 -13.26 -1.92 27.79
C THR A 43 -11.95 -2.06 27.04
N SER A 44 -11.68 -1.09 26.17
CA SER A 44 -10.36 -0.86 25.59
C SER A 44 -9.95 0.59 25.86
N THR A 45 -8.65 0.84 26.00
CA THR A 45 -8.12 2.22 26.10
C THR A 45 -8.14 2.93 24.75
N ASP A 46 -8.20 2.16 23.66
CA ASP A 46 -7.87 2.66 22.33
C ASP A 46 -9.12 2.74 21.42
N VAL A 47 -10.22 2.11 21.84
CA VAL A 47 -11.53 2.22 21.17
C VAL A 47 -12.67 2.15 22.18
N ALA A 48 -13.66 3.03 22.03
CA ALA A 48 -14.91 2.97 22.78
C ALA A 48 -15.85 1.92 22.17
N ASP A 49 -16.82 1.43 22.94
CA ASP A 49 -17.85 0.53 22.42
C ASP A 49 -18.66 1.18 21.28
N GLY A 50 -18.82 0.44 20.19
CA GLY A 50 -19.36 0.94 18.91
C GLY A 50 -18.41 1.84 18.11
N GLY A 51 -17.19 2.08 18.61
CA GLY A 51 -16.20 2.94 17.97
C GLY A 51 -15.55 2.29 16.74
N ARG A 52 -14.94 3.13 15.88
CA ARG A 52 -14.16 2.60 14.74
C ARG A 52 -12.91 1.90 15.25
N LEU A 53 -12.68 0.66 14.83
CA LEU A 53 -11.46 -0.06 15.14
C LEU A 53 -10.27 0.67 14.50
N PRO A 54 -9.28 1.14 15.27
CA PRO A 54 -8.12 1.81 14.70
C PRO A 54 -7.35 0.88 13.75
N ILE A 55 -6.80 1.47 12.68
CA ILE A 55 -6.20 0.73 11.56
C ILE A 55 -5.06 -0.19 12.00
N GLU A 56 -4.33 0.19 13.06
CA GLU A 56 -3.25 -0.59 13.68
C GLU A 56 -3.67 -1.99 14.17
N TYR A 57 -4.95 -2.22 14.48
CA TYR A 57 -5.46 -3.53 14.90
C TYR A 57 -6.04 -4.35 13.75
N THR A 58 -6.01 -3.80 12.55
CA THR A 58 -6.54 -4.40 11.31
C THR A 58 -5.40 -4.85 10.40
N CYS A 59 -5.71 -5.60 9.34
CA CYS A 59 -4.72 -6.01 8.35
C CYS A 59 -4.12 -4.84 7.56
N ASP A 60 -4.75 -3.66 7.61
CA ASP A 60 -4.25 -2.45 6.95
C ASP A 60 -3.22 -1.68 7.79
N GLY A 61 -2.98 -2.10 9.04
CA GLY A 61 -1.95 -1.54 9.92
C GLY A 61 -1.07 -2.64 10.51
N ASP A 62 -0.58 -2.46 11.74
CA ASP A 62 0.33 -3.40 12.42
C ASP A 62 -0.26 -4.82 12.65
N GLY A 63 -1.56 -5.03 12.43
CA GLY A 63 -2.22 -6.30 12.71
C GLY A 63 -2.20 -6.68 14.19
N SER A 64 -2.12 -5.70 15.09
CA SER A 64 -1.95 -5.95 16.52
C SER A 64 -3.25 -6.35 17.22
N THR A 65 -3.17 -7.03 18.38
CA THR A 65 -4.37 -7.27 19.21
C THR A 65 -4.80 -5.97 19.90
N LEU A 66 -6.11 -5.68 19.89
CA LEU A 66 -6.68 -4.57 20.65
C LEU A 66 -6.42 -4.77 22.16
N PRO A 67 -5.95 -3.75 22.90
CA PRO A 67 -5.80 -3.90 24.35
C PRO A 67 -7.18 -3.97 25.00
N LEU A 68 -7.39 -4.99 25.82
CA LEU A 68 -8.65 -5.26 26.50
C LEU A 68 -8.46 -5.20 28.02
N ALA A 69 -9.41 -4.63 28.74
CA ALA A 69 -9.46 -4.64 30.20
C ALA A 69 -10.88 -4.97 30.66
N TRP A 70 -10.99 -5.74 31.74
CA TRP A 70 -12.29 -6.07 32.33
C TRP A 70 -12.29 -5.93 33.85
N SER A 71 -13.45 -5.60 34.40
CA SER A 71 -13.66 -5.40 35.83
C SER A 71 -14.97 -6.02 36.29
N ASP A 72 -15.09 -6.25 37.61
CA ASP A 72 -16.33 -6.72 38.26
C ASP A 72 -16.80 -8.11 37.79
N ALA A 73 -15.85 -9.01 37.51
CA ALA A 73 -16.14 -10.42 37.24
C ALA A 73 -16.88 -11.07 38.42
N PRO A 74 -17.87 -11.96 38.17
CA PRO A 74 -18.63 -12.60 39.24
C PRO A 74 -17.75 -13.38 40.22
N ALA A 75 -18.17 -13.40 41.49
CA ALA A 75 -17.54 -14.25 42.50
C ALA A 75 -17.58 -15.73 42.07
N GLY A 76 -16.45 -16.42 42.21
CA GLY A 76 -16.29 -17.80 41.74
C GLY A 76 -15.68 -17.94 40.35
N THR A 77 -15.29 -16.84 39.70
CA THR A 77 -14.49 -16.88 38.46
C THR A 77 -13.13 -17.53 38.72
N GLN A 78 -12.82 -18.59 37.97
CA GLN A 78 -11.59 -19.37 38.04
C GLN A 78 -10.76 -19.31 36.75
N SER A 79 -11.34 -18.87 35.63
CA SER A 79 -10.63 -18.62 34.37
C SER A 79 -11.41 -17.63 33.49
N TYR A 80 -10.74 -17.02 32.51
CA TYR A 80 -11.39 -16.28 31.43
C TYR A 80 -11.14 -16.92 30.05
N ALA A 81 -12.00 -16.56 29.11
CA ALA A 81 -11.80 -16.77 27.68
C ALA A 81 -12.16 -15.50 26.91
N VAL A 82 -11.49 -15.25 25.79
CA VAL A 82 -11.74 -14.15 24.86
C VAL A 82 -12.01 -14.73 23.47
N ILE A 83 -13.08 -14.26 22.84
CA ILE A 83 -13.40 -14.54 21.44
C ILE A 83 -13.59 -13.23 20.71
N MET A 84 -12.94 -13.09 19.55
CA MET A 84 -13.25 -12.05 18.58
C MET A 84 -13.89 -12.66 17.35
N HIS A 85 -15.05 -12.15 16.93
CA HIS A 85 -15.75 -12.63 15.74
C HIS A 85 -16.52 -11.54 15.00
N HIS A 86 -16.83 -11.82 13.73
CA HIS A 86 -17.72 -11.05 12.87
C HIS A 86 -18.88 -11.94 12.44
N VAL A 87 -20.10 -11.43 12.50
CA VAL A 87 -21.29 -12.13 11.97
C VAL A 87 -21.55 -11.58 10.57
N ALA A 88 -21.12 -12.33 9.55
CA ALA A 88 -21.32 -11.93 8.15
C ALA A 88 -22.79 -12.12 7.74
N THR A 89 -23.39 -13.23 8.17
CA THR A 89 -24.84 -13.51 8.09
C THR A 89 -25.26 -14.31 9.34
N PRO A 90 -26.57 -14.46 9.66
CA PRO A 90 -26.99 -15.30 10.78
C PRO A 90 -26.47 -16.75 10.72
N GLU A 91 -26.19 -17.25 9.52
CA GLU A 91 -25.64 -18.59 9.26
C GLU A 91 -24.11 -18.62 9.07
N GLU A 92 -23.42 -17.46 9.01
CA GLU A 92 -21.99 -17.35 8.70
C GLU A 92 -21.26 -16.45 9.71
N ILE A 93 -20.42 -17.08 10.53
CA ILE A 93 -19.64 -16.41 11.58
C ILE A 93 -18.15 -16.63 11.33
N HIS A 94 -17.39 -15.54 11.30
CA HIS A 94 -15.94 -15.56 11.13
C HIS A 94 -15.26 -15.25 12.46
N TRP A 95 -14.28 -16.04 12.89
CA TRP A 95 -13.54 -15.81 14.14
C TRP A 95 -12.07 -15.49 13.88
N TYR A 96 -11.57 -14.52 14.65
CA TYR A 96 -10.27 -13.87 14.44
C TYR A 96 -9.34 -14.04 15.63
N TRP A 97 -9.91 -14.23 16.82
CA TRP A 97 -9.17 -14.50 18.04
C TRP A 97 -9.93 -15.50 18.90
N VAL A 98 -9.26 -16.59 19.26
CA VAL A 98 -9.75 -17.58 20.22
C VAL A 98 -8.67 -17.73 21.28
N LEU A 99 -8.94 -17.28 22.50
CA LEU A 99 -8.00 -17.35 23.62
C LEU A 99 -8.72 -17.86 24.86
N TYR A 100 -8.21 -18.92 25.47
CA TYR A 100 -8.84 -19.56 26.64
C TYR A 100 -7.80 -19.92 27.70
N ASN A 101 -8.22 -20.49 28.84
CA ASN A 101 -7.34 -20.75 29.98
C ASN A 101 -6.63 -19.50 30.53
N ILE A 102 -7.22 -18.31 30.36
CA ILE A 102 -6.68 -17.07 30.95
C ILE A 102 -6.85 -17.18 32.47
N PRO A 103 -5.80 -16.97 33.29
CA PRO A 103 -5.89 -17.04 34.75
C PRO A 103 -6.89 -16.03 35.36
N ALA A 104 -7.55 -16.39 36.47
CA ALA A 104 -8.57 -15.56 37.11
C ALA A 104 -8.05 -14.23 37.68
N ASP A 105 -6.75 -14.12 37.93
CA ASP A 105 -6.08 -12.90 38.41
C ASP A 105 -5.67 -11.95 37.27
N VAL A 106 -5.79 -12.37 36.02
CA VAL A 106 -5.61 -11.49 34.85
C VAL A 106 -6.91 -10.74 34.58
N THR A 107 -6.83 -9.40 34.60
CA THR A 107 -7.97 -8.51 34.33
C THR A 107 -7.74 -7.58 33.13
N SER A 108 -6.66 -7.79 32.39
CA SER A 108 -6.37 -7.07 31.15
C SER A 108 -5.41 -7.85 30.25
N LEU A 109 -5.51 -7.59 28.95
CA LEU A 109 -4.61 -8.04 27.90
C LEU A 109 -4.04 -6.80 27.20
N PRO A 110 -2.76 -6.44 27.45
CA PRO A 110 -2.09 -5.39 26.70
C PRO A 110 -1.97 -5.72 25.20
N LYS A 111 -1.75 -4.69 24.37
CA LYS A 111 -1.45 -4.84 22.94
C LYS A 111 -0.34 -5.89 22.72
N ASN A 112 -0.58 -6.86 21.85
CA ASN A 112 0.31 -7.97 21.47
C ASN A 112 0.86 -8.81 22.63
N VAL A 113 0.08 -8.97 23.69
CA VAL A 113 0.50 -9.81 24.83
C VAL A 113 0.66 -11.28 24.41
N THR A 114 1.78 -11.89 24.79
CA THR A 114 2.07 -13.32 24.58
C THR A 114 2.22 -14.05 25.91
N GLY A 115 1.95 -15.36 25.92
CA GLY A 115 2.20 -16.20 27.10
C GLY A 115 1.13 -16.14 28.18
N ILE A 116 -0.03 -15.52 27.89
CA ILE A 116 -1.23 -15.57 28.73
C ILE A 116 -2.27 -16.43 28.02
N GLY A 117 -2.80 -17.44 28.73
CA GLY A 117 -3.81 -18.34 28.19
C GLY A 117 -3.28 -19.31 27.13
N THR A 118 -4.18 -19.85 26.34
CA THR A 118 -3.95 -20.81 25.26
C THR A 118 -4.72 -20.32 24.03
N LEU A 119 -4.02 -20.19 22.91
CA LEU A 119 -4.62 -19.80 21.63
C LEU A 119 -5.31 -20.99 20.97
N GLY A 120 -6.46 -20.73 20.35
CA GLY A 120 -7.07 -21.61 19.36
C GLY A 120 -6.75 -21.14 17.94
N ASN A 121 -7.35 -21.78 16.94
CA ASN A 121 -7.18 -21.39 15.54
C ASN A 121 -8.01 -20.16 15.16
N ASN A 122 -7.72 -19.57 14.01
CA ASN A 122 -8.54 -18.53 13.37
C ASN A 122 -9.09 -19.01 12.02
N ILE A 123 -10.21 -18.43 11.56
CA ILE A 123 -10.88 -18.87 10.33
C ILE A 123 -10.10 -18.52 9.04
N ASN A 124 -9.24 -17.49 9.08
CA ASN A 124 -8.57 -16.97 7.89
C ASN A 124 -7.39 -17.86 7.46
N THR A 125 -6.54 -18.25 8.41
CA THR A 125 -5.31 -19.02 8.14
C THR A 125 -5.38 -20.46 8.66
N GLY A 126 -6.33 -20.76 9.56
CA GLY A 126 -6.37 -22.04 10.28
C GLY A 126 -5.23 -22.23 11.28
N LEU A 127 -4.38 -21.22 11.49
CA LEU A 127 -3.24 -21.26 12.40
C LEU A 127 -3.62 -20.84 13.81
N VAL A 128 -2.81 -21.26 14.79
CA VAL A 128 -2.98 -20.98 16.23
C VAL A 128 -2.42 -19.59 16.56
N GLU A 129 -3.12 -18.56 16.10
CA GLU A 129 -2.72 -17.16 16.21
C GLU A 129 -3.92 -16.21 16.13
N TYR A 130 -3.71 -14.96 16.55
CA TYR A 130 -4.63 -13.86 16.23
C TYR A 130 -4.53 -13.54 14.73
N SER A 131 -5.67 -13.38 14.07
CA SER A 131 -5.74 -12.86 12.71
C SER A 131 -6.45 -11.50 12.70
N PRO A 132 -5.79 -10.41 12.30
CA PRO A 132 -6.41 -9.10 12.33
C PRO A 132 -7.58 -8.97 11.34
N PRO A 133 -8.63 -8.20 11.68
CA PRO A 133 -9.69 -7.84 10.74
C PRO A 133 -9.18 -7.38 9.39
N CYS A 134 -9.64 -8.04 8.34
CA CYS A 134 -9.36 -7.67 6.97
C CYS A 134 -10.66 -7.62 6.18
N SER A 135 -11.44 -6.56 6.41
CA SER A 135 -12.80 -6.45 5.86
C SER A 135 -12.79 -6.52 4.33
N GLN A 136 -13.36 -7.61 3.79
CA GLN A 136 -13.61 -7.81 2.36
C GLN A 136 -14.98 -7.23 1.92
N GLY A 137 -15.05 -6.53 0.81
CA GLY A 137 -16.29 -5.93 0.30
C GLY A 137 -16.68 -4.58 0.96
N PRO A 138 -17.68 -3.90 0.37
CA PRO A 138 -18.13 -2.58 0.81
C PRO A 138 -18.80 -2.61 2.20
N GLY A 139 -18.70 -1.49 2.91
CA GLY A 139 -19.51 -1.22 4.11
C GLY A 139 -18.86 -1.56 5.44
N ASP A 140 -19.48 -1.03 6.50
CA ASP A 140 -19.07 -1.23 7.89
C ASP A 140 -19.33 -2.67 8.32
N LYS A 141 -18.32 -3.29 8.94
CA LYS A 141 -18.44 -4.57 9.61
C LYS A 141 -18.29 -4.41 11.10
N GLU A 142 -19.13 -5.11 11.84
CA GLU A 142 -19.06 -5.19 13.29
C GLU A 142 -18.17 -6.36 13.69
N TYR A 143 -17.14 -6.07 14.47
CA TYR A 143 -16.28 -7.06 15.11
C TYR A 143 -16.56 -7.03 16.62
N ILE A 144 -16.98 -8.18 17.15
CA ILE A 144 -17.42 -8.33 18.53
C ILE A 144 -16.33 -9.06 19.30
N TYR A 145 -15.79 -8.40 20.33
CA TYR A 145 -14.90 -8.99 21.30
C TYR A 145 -15.72 -9.35 22.54
N THR A 146 -15.76 -10.63 22.90
CA THR A 146 -16.44 -11.11 24.10
C THR A 146 -15.42 -11.70 25.07
N VAL A 147 -15.44 -11.25 26.32
CA VAL A 147 -14.77 -11.91 27.43
C VAL A 147 -15.79 -12.71 28.24
N TYR A 148 -15.44 -13.95 28.59
CA TYR A 148 -16.26 -14.85 29.39
C TYR A 148 -15.59 -15.08 30.74
N ALA A 149 -16.31 -14.84 31.83
CA ALA A 149 -15.90 -15.21 33.18
C ALA A 149 -16.38 -16.63 33.48
N LEU A 150 -15.45 -17.56 33.74
CA LEU A 150 -15.74 -19.00 33.84
C LEU A 150 -15.54 -19.52 35.26
N SER A 151 -16.46 -20.37 35.72
CA SER A 151 -16.41 -21.05 37.01
C SER A 151 -15.35 -22.16 37.10
N ALA A 152 -14.72 -22.54 35.99
CA ALA A 152 -13.63 -23.51 35.89
C ALA A 152 -12.82 -23.26 34.60
N GLN A 153 -11.67 -23.91 34.43
CA GLN A 153 -10.99 -23.94 33.13
C GLN A 153 -11.77 -24.83 32.14
N PRO A 154 -11.92 -24.41 30.86
CA PRO A 154 -12.59 -25.20 29.84
C PRO A 154 -11.89 -26.55 29.65
N GLN A 155 -12.68 -27.62 29.58
CA GLN A 155 -12.16 -28.97 29.36
C GLN A 155 -12.17 -29.27 27.86
N ILE A 156 -11.06 -28.97 27.19
CA ILE A 156 -10.88 -29.16 25.75
C ILE A 156 -9.82 -30.25 25.53
N THR A 157 -10.20 -31.33 24.84
CA THR A 157 -9.31 -32.45 24.53
C THR A 157 -8.76 -32.41 23.10
N ALA A 158 -9.26 -31.50 22.27
CA ALA A 158 -8.77 -31.28 20.92
C ALA A 158 -7.39 -30.57 20.95
N PRO A 159 -6.49 -30.85 19.99
CA PRO A 159 -5.28 -30.06 19.77
C PRO A 159 -5.63 -28.58 19.52
N ALA A 160 -4.74 -27.64 19.89
CA ALA A 160 -4.99 -26.21 19.78
C ALA A 160 -5.31 -25.77 18.34
N GLU A 161 -4.71 -26.45 17.36
CA GLU A 161 -4.93 -26.26 15.91
C GLU A 161 -6.36 -26.58 15.47
N GLU A 162 -7.08 -27.40 16.24
CA GLU A 162 -8.47 -27.77 15.99
C GLU A 162 -9.46 -26.94 16.81
N VAL A 163 -9.01 -26.20 17.83
CA VAL A 163 -9.89 -25.42 18.71
C VAL A 163 -10.31 -24.12 18.02
N ASP A 164 -11.47 -24.14 17.39
CA ASP A 164 -12.14 -22.96 16.85
C ASP A 164 -13.09 -22.30 17.86
N ARG A 165 -13.79 -21.26 17.40
CA ARG A 165 -14.82 -20.55 18.17
C ARG A 165 -15.89 -21.50 18.73
N ASP A 166 -16.39 -22.41 17.93
CA ASP A 166 -17.57 -23.21 18.28
C ASP A 166 -17.21 -24.33 19.28
N ILE A 167 -16.03 -24.93 19.14
CA ILE A 167 -15.48 -25.86 20.13
C ILE A 167 -15.30 -25.16 21.47
N LEU A 168 -14.73 -23.94 21.47
CA LEU A 168 -14.57 -23.18 22.72
C LEU A 168 -15.92 -22.82 23.34
N LEU A 169 -16.87 -22.32 22.55
CA LEU A 169 -18.22 -21.98 23.04
C LEU A 169 -18.96 -23.18 23.65
N ALA A 170 -18.87 -24.35 23.01
CA ALA A 170 -19.44 -25.59 23.54
C ALA A 170 -18.78 -26.01 24.86
N ALA A 171 -17.46 -25.84 24.98
CA ALA A 171 -16.71 -26.18 26.18
C ALA A 171 -17.01 -25.26 27.37
N ILE A 172 -17.35 -23.99 27.11
CA ILE A 172 -17.62 -23.00 28.18
C ILE A 172 -19.10 -22.86 28.55
N GLN A 173 -20.02 -23.33 27.71
CA GLN A 173 -21.47 -23.10 27.84
C GLN A 173 -22.04 -23.33 29.26
N ASN A 174 -21.62 -24.42 29.93
CA ASN A 174 -22.14 -24.79 31.25
C ASN A 174 -21.31 -24.25 32.43
N ILE A 175 -20.21 -23.55 32.15
CA ILE A 175 -19.30 -23.00 33.16
C ILE A 175 -19.21 -21.48 33.12
N THR A 176 -19.77 -20.81 32.10
CA THR A 176 -19.85 -19.35 32.01
C THR A 176 -20.73 -18.78 33.13
N LEU A 177 -20.14 -17.89 33.94
CA LEU A 177 -20.81 -17.15 35.01
C LEU A 177 -21.37 -15.81 34.53
N ALA A 178 -20.63 -15.11 33.66
CA ALA A 178 -21.02 -13.89 32.97
C ALA A 178 -20.18 -13.71 31.71
N SER A 179 -20.64 -12.84 30.81
CA SER A 179 -19.86 -12.34 29.68
C SER A 179 -19.99 -10.83 29.57
N ALA A 180 -18.99 -10.19 28.97
CA ALA A 180 -19.00 -8.77 28.64
C ALA A 180 -18.43 -8.58 27.23
N GLU A 181 -18.93 -7.57 26.52
CA GLU A 181 -18.63 -7.37 25.10
C GLU A 181 -18.21 -5.94 24.83
N ILE A 182 -17.37 -5.77 23.81
CA ILE A 182 -17.15 -4.49 23.13
C ILE A 182 -17.29 -4.74 21.63
N LEU A 183 -18.10 -3.92 20.98
CA LEU A 183 -18.29 -3.90 19.53
C LEU A 183 -17.38 -2.85 18.92
N THR A 184 -16.70 -3.21 17.84
CA THR A 184 -15.94 -2.25 17.04
C THR A 184 -16.39 -2.29 15.58
N ILE A 185 -16.32 -1.15 14.91
CA ILE A 185 -16.76 -1.00 13.53
C ILE A 185 -15.54 -0.82 12.64
N TYR A 186 -15.45 -1.58 11.55
CA TYR A 186 -14.40 -1.40 10.56
C TYR A 186 -14.91 -1.64 9.15
N ALA A 187 -14.71 -0.63 8.30
CA ALA A 187 -14.86 -0.71 6.86
C ALA A 187 -13.51 -0.40 6.21
N ARG A 188 -13.15 -1.19 5.21
CA ARG A 188 -12.02 -0.88 4.33
C ARG A 188 -12.49 0.16 3.31
N LEU A 189 -11.94 1.38 3.38
CA LEU A 189 -12.35 2.47 2.49
C LEU A 189 -11.91 2.15 1.06
N GLY A 190 -12.84 2.15 0.09
CA GLY A 190 -12.55 1.93 -1.33
C GLY A 190 -13.37 0.85 -2.04
N MET A 191 -14.25 0.13 -1.33
CA MET A 191 -15.19 -0.81 -1.97
C MET A 191 -16.61 -0.22 -1.87
N GLU A 192 -17.26 0.04 -3.01
CA GLU A 192 -18.69 0.38 -3.14
C GLU A 192 -19.41 -0.72 -3.94
N ASP A 193 -20.68 -1.01 -3.60
CA ASP A 193 -21.53 -2.01 -4.28
C ASP A 193 -22.01 -1.50 -5.67
N PRO A 194 -21.69 -2.18 -6.78
CA PRO A 194 -22.04 -1.73 -8.14
C PRO A 194 -23.54 -1.78 -8.51
N GLN A 195 -24.44 -2.33 -7.69
CA GLN A 195 -25.81 -2.65 -8.17
C GLN A 195 -26.93 -1.64 -7.84
N ALA A 196 -26.65 -0.50 -7.23
CA ALA A 196 -27.71 0.47 -6.86
C ALA A 196 -27.92 1.65 -7.83
N GLN A 197 -27.51 1.57 -9.11
CA GLN A 197 -27.77 2.62 -10.10
C GLN A 197 -28.50 2.09 -11.35
N SER A 198 -29.82 2.04 -11.30
CA SER A 198 -30.64 2.22 -12.50
C SER A 198 -31.91 3.01 -12.18
N GLY A 199 -31.80 4.34 -12.23
CA GLY A 199 -32.98 5.20 -12.18
C GLY A 199 -32.70 6.68 -11.91
N GLN A 200 -32.64 7.46 -13.00
CA GLN A 200 -32.89 8.91 -13.11
C GLN A 200 -31.70 9.89 -12.96
N PRO A 201 -31.77 11.06 -13.63
CA PRO A 201 -30.62 11.67 -14.30
C PRO A 201 -29.97 12.83 -13.55
N SER A 202 -28.70 13.07 -13.92
CA SER A 202 -27.89 14.28 -13.83
C SER A 202 -28.54 15.51 -13.17
N SER A 203 -27.99 15.90 -12.02
CA SER A 203 -27.84 17.30 -11.64
C SER A 203 -26.55 17.50 -10.83
N ASN A 204 -25.67 18.37 -11.34
CA ASN A 204 -24.59 19.01 -10.59
C ASN A 204 -25.10 19.57 -9.26
N GLN A 205 -24.49 19.21 -8.13
CA GLN A 205 -24.32 20.09 -6.96
C GLN A 205 -23.37 19.49 -5.91
N GLN A 206 -22.29 20.24 -5.65
CA GLN A 206 -21.63 20.51 -4.36
C GLN A 206 -21.78 19.46 -3.23
N GLY A 207 -20.70 18.71 -2.95
CA GLY A 207 -20.54 17.91 -1.74
C GLY A 207 -20.14 18.76 -0.53
N GLY A 208 -21.12 19.44 0.08
CA GLY A 208 -21.08 19.80 1.49
C GLY A 208 -22.02 18.87 2.24
N GLY A 209 -21.60 18.26 3.35
CA GLY A 209 -22.53 17.55 4.21
C GLY A 209 -23.54 18.52 4.83
N THR A 210 -24.81 18.11 4.97
CA THR A 210 -25.82 18.91 5.67
C THR A 210 -25.43 19.02 7.15
N PRO A 211 -25.41 20.23 7.75
CA PRO A 211 -25.03 20.39 9.15
C PRO A 211 -26.01 19.66 10.09
N PRO A 212 -25.58 19.20 11.27
CA PRO A 212 -26.47 18.59 12.25
C PRO A 212 -27.68 19.47 12.56
N ALA A 213 -28.84 18.87 12.77
CA ALA A 213 -30.10 19.60 12.98
C ALA A 213 -30.02 20.54 14.20
N GLU A 214 -29.26 20.17 15.21
CA GLU A 214 -28.98 20.93 16.42
C GLU A 214 -28.10 22.15 16.13
N ALA A 215 -27.12 22.00 15.23
CA ALA A 215 -26.27 23.09 14.75
C ALA A 215 -27.08 24.11 13.93
N ILE A 216 -28.00 23.64 13.09
CA ILE A 216 -28.94 24.52 12.35
C ILE A 216 -29.91 25.20 13.32
N THR A 217 -30.45 24.46 14.28
CA THR A 217 -31.42 24.97 15.26
C THR A 217 -30.82 26.05 16.15
N SER A 218 -29.56 25.90 16.56
CA SER A 218 -28.85 26.90 17.39
C SER A 218 -28.58 28.24 16.69
N CYS A 219 -28.69 28.28 15.35
CA CYS A 219 -28.52 29.49 14.54
C CYS A 219 -29.82 29.97 13.89
N ASN A 220 -30.95 29.33 14.19
CA ASN A 220 -32.24 29.72 13.62
C ASN A 220 -32.69 31.09 14.18
N GLY A 221 -32.93 32.05 13.28
CA GLY A 221 -33.28 33.43 13.64
C GLY A 221 -32.12 34.28 14.16
N GLN A 222 -30.87 33.78 14.15
CA GLN A 222 -29.67 34.55 14.46
C GLN A 222 -29.10 35.22 13.20
N ALA A 223 -28.29 36.27 13.37
CA ALA A 223 -27.56 36.89 12.27
C ALA A 223 -26.28 36.10 11.94
N GLU A 224 -25.79 36.20 10.70
CA GLU A 224 -24.51 35.60 10.32
C GLU A 224 -23.35 36.15 11.16
N ASN A 225 -22.47 35.26 11.61
CA ASN A 225 -21.41 35.44 12.60
C ASN A 225 -21.85 35.70 14.04
N ALA A 226 -23.14 35.55 14.39
CA ALA A 226 -23.57 35.54 15.78
C ALA A 226 -22.98 34.33 16.51
N ALA A 227 -22.55 34.51 17.77
CA ALA A 227 -22.07 33.41 18.59
C ALA A 227 -23.20 32.41 18.84
N CYS A 228 -22.87 31.12 18.78
CA CYS A 228 -23.83 30.04 18.92
C CYS A 228 -23.23 28.89 19.71
N THR A 229 -24.11 28.07 20.27
CA THR A 229 -23.74 26.86 20.98
C THR A 229 -24.80 25.82 20.73
N PHE A 230 -24.38 24.62 20.38
CA PHE A 230 -25.28 23.49 20.28
C PHE A 230 -24.63 22.28 20.93
N THR A 231 -25.46 21.37 21.42
CA THR A 231 -25.00 20.12 22.00
C THR A 231 -25.55 19.01 21.14
N ASP A 232 -24.65 18.18 20.64
CA ASP A 232 -25.03 16.92 20.01
C ASP A 232 -24.54 15.76 20.89
N GLN A 233 -24.66 14.55 20.37
CA GLN A 233 -24.21 13.33 21.05
C GLN A 233 -22.69 13.30 21.36
N ASN A 234 -21.90 14.20 20.76
CA ASN A 234 -20.47 14.38 20.98
C ASN A 234 -20.14 15.53 21.96
N GLY A 235 -21.14 16.17 22.58
CA GLY A 235 -20.94 17.19 23.61
C GLY A 235 -21.35 18.60 23.17
N SER A 236 -21.03 19.59 24.02
CA SER A 236 -21.41 21.00 23.81
C SER A 236 -20.37 21.72 22.97
N HIS A 237 -20.78 22.22 21.81
CA HIS A 237 -19.93 22.89 20.83
C HIS A 237 -20.28 24.37 20.78
N THR A 238 -19.28 25.24 20.95
CA THR A 238 -19.40 26.70 20.80
C THR A 238 -18.77 27.17 19.50
N GLY A 239 -19.41 28.10 18.81
CA GLY A 239 -18.96 28.57 17.51
C GLY A 239 -19.65 29.86 17.07
N VAL A 240 -19.67 30.11 15.76
CA VAL A 240 -20.42 31.22 15.15
C VAL A 240 -21.32 30.74 14.01
N CYS A 241 -22.47 31.37 13.86
CA CYS A 241 -23.44 31.04 12.82
C CYS A 241 -22.90 31.38 11.44
N LYS A 242 -22.78 30.40 10.55
CA LYS A 242 -22.35 30.58 9.16
C LYS A 242 -23.34 29.93 8.21
N THR A 243 -23.53 30.54 7.04
CA THR A 243 -24.39 29.96 6.01
C THR A 243 -23.70 28.73 5.45
N GLN A 244 -24.33 27.57 5.63
CA GLN A 244 -23.87 26.30 5.09
C GLN A 244 -24.97 25.74 4.21
N GLN A 245 -24.67 25.65 2.91
CA GLN A 245 -25.64 25.39 1.86
C GLN A 245 -26.76 26.45 1.87
N ASP A 246 -27.97 26.07 2.32
CA ASP A 246 -29.18 26.91 2.30
C ASP A 246 -29.71 27.29 3.70
N SER A 247 -28.96 26.97 4.77
CA SER A 247 -29.37 27.22 6.15
C SER A 247 -28.22 27.74 7.01
N LEU A 248 -28.54 28.68 7.92
CA LEU A 248 -27.57 29.23 8.86
C LEU A 248 -27.35 28.24 10.01
N ALA A 249 -26.13 27.75 10.18
CA ALA A 249 -25.78 26.71 11.16
C ALA A 249 -24.55 27.09 11.99
N CYS A 250 -24.48 26.57 13.21
CA CYS A 250 -23.39 26.89 14.13
C CYS A 250 -22.10 26.17 13.77
N ALA A 251 -21.09 26.91 13.35
CA ALA A 251 -19.77 26.39 12.99
C ALA A 251 -18.79 26.55 14.18
N PRO A 252 -18.27 25.46 14.79
CA PRO A 252 -17.42 25.53 15.98
C PRO A 252 -16.10 26.29 15.79
N ASP A 253 -15.69 27.09 16.79
CA ASP A 253 -14.42 27.81 16.78
C ASP A 253 -13.28 26.85 17.17
N ARG A 254 -12.43 26.41 16.21
CA ARG A 254 -11.24 25.58 16.49
C ARG A 254 -9.92 26.36 16.59
N ASN A 255 -9.98 27.66 16.89
CA ASN A 255 -8.78 28.49 17.06
C ASN A 255 -8.92 29.46 18.23
N ARG A 256 -8.71 28.98 19.47
CA ARG A 256 -8.42 29.86 20.61
C ARG A 256 -7.88 29.14 21.85
N GLN A 257 -6.71 28.49 21.73
CA GLN A 257 -5.81 28.28 22.88
C GLN A 257 -4.42 27.84 22.39
N ASP A 258 -3.69 28.78 21.80
CA ASP A 258 -2.26 29.02 22.04
C ASP A 258 -1.73 29.98 20.97
N SER A 259 -2.01 31.25 21.18
CA SER A 259 -1.43 32.34 20.42
C SER A 259 -0.79 33.33 21.39
N GLN A 260 0.38 33.00 21.93
CA GLN A 260 1.35 34.02 22.36
C GLN A 260 2.80 33.58 22.09
N GLN A 261 3.47 34.44 21.32
CA GLN A 261 4.92 34.56 21.09
C GLN A 261 5.50 33.82 19.89
N GLY A 262 5.46 34.51 18.74
CA GLY A 262 6.34 34.24 17.62
C GLY A 262 7.73 34.84 17.84
N GLN A 263 8.74 34.13 17.34
CA GLN A 263 9.84 34.68 16.52
C GLN A 263 10.69 33.55 15.95
N GLY A 264 10.64 33.40 14.62
CA GLY A 264 11.80 33.11 13.75
C GLY A 264 12.46 31.72 13.76
N GLY A 265 12.38 31.03 12.62
CA GLY A 265 13.48 30.25 12.06
C GLY A 265 13.45 28.73 12.30
N ASN A 266 13.59 28.00 11.19
CA ASN A 266 13.82 26.56 11.04
C ASN A 266 12.64 25.62 11.39
N ASN A 267 11.84 25.27 10.39
CA ASN A 267 10.97 24.11 10.45
C ASN A 267 11.81 22.85 10.27
N GLN A 268 12.19 22.23 11.38
CA GLN A 268 12.31 20.77 11.45
C GLN A 268 10.94 20.16 11.75
N PRO A 269 10.61 18.98 11.22
CA PRO A 269 9.36 18.28 11.54
C PRO A 269 9.34 17.88 13.02
N THR A 270 8.19 18.04 13.66
CA THR A 270 7.92 17.65 15.05
C THR A 270 7.78 16.13 15.21
N ASP A 271 8.29 15.62 16.34
CA ASP A 271 8.37 14.21 16.74
C ASP A 271 7.05 13.42 16.64
N GLY A 272 7.11 12.20 16.07
CA GLY A 272 6.05 11.19 16.21
C GLY A 272 6.27 9.88 15.44
N ALA A 273 6.82 9.91 14.23
CA ALA A 273 7.29 8.75 13.46
C ALA A 273 8.48 9.21 12.59
N PRO A 274 9.57 8.42 12.43
CA PRO A 274 10.65 8.86 11.57
C PRO A 274 10.16 8.87 10.12
N ALA A 275 10.12 10.07 9.53
CA ALA A 275 9.94 10.25 8.09
C ALA A 275 10.91 9.33 7.33
N TYR A 276 10.41 8.65 6.29
CA TYR A 276 11.22 7.87 5.36
C TYR A 276 12.37 8.74 4.85
N ASN A 277 13.60 8.24 5.04
CA ASN A 277 14.82 8.96 4.70
C ASN A 277 15.83 8.07 3.97
N ILE A 278 16.90 8.69 3.49
CA ILE A 278 17.91 8.00 2.70
C ILE A 278 18.66 6.96 3.55
N GLU A 279 18.92 7.22 4.83
CA GLU A 279 19.61 6.28 5.72
C GLU A 279 18.82 4.98 5.91
N GLN A 280 17.50 5.09 6.09
CA GLN A 280 16.61 3.94 6.13
C GLN A 280 16.60 3.20 4.80
N ALA A 281 16.50 3.94 3.68
CA ALA A 281 16.44 3.35 2.36
C ALA A 281 17.74 2.58 1.99
N THR A 282 18.89 3.06 2.43
CA THR A 282 20.20 2.42 2.23
C THR A 282 20.60 1.47 3.37
N SER A 283 19.73 1.24 4.35
CA SER A 283 20.03 0.35 5.47
C SER A 283 20.20 -1.10 5.03
N ASP A 284 21.01 -1.86 5.75
CA ASP A 284 21.27 -3.28 5.47
C ASP A 284 19.96 -4.09 5.46
N LYS A 285 19.00 -3.74 6.33
CA LYS A 285 17.68 -4.38 6.38
C LYS A 285 16.87 -4.07 5.11
N ALA A 286 16.74 -2.80 4.74
CA ALA A 286 15.98 -2.40 3.56
C ALA A 286 16.57 -3.05 2.29
N GLN A 287 17.88 -2.95 2.12
CA GLN A 287 18.59 -3.54 0.98
C GLN A 287 18.52 -5.07 0.96
N GLY A 288 18.64 -5.73 2.11
CA GLY A 288 18.53 -7.19 2.22
C GLY A 288 17.16 -7.72 1.80
N MET A 289 16.09 -7.08 2.28
CA MET A 289 14.71 -7.45 1.91
C MET A 289 14.48 -7.27 0.40
N THR A 290 14.86 -6.13 -0.18
CA THR A 290 14.61 -5.86 -1.60
C THR A 290 15.45 -6.71 -2.54
N ILE A 291 16.74 -6.92 -2.25
CA ILE A 291 17.58 -7.82 -3.05
C ILE A 291 17.02 -9.26 -3.03
N SER A 292 16.55 -9.72 -1.87
CA SER A 292 16.00 -11.08 -1.74
C SER A 292 14.69 -11.22 -2.52
N TYR A 293 13.85 -10.18 -2.50
CA TYR A 293 12.63 -10.14 -3.31
C TYR A 293 12.93 -10.09 -4.82
N ASP A 294 13.91 -9.28 -5.24
CA ASP A 294 14.38 -9.22 -6.63
C ASP A 294 14.93 -10.59 -7.10
N ALA A 295 15.63 -11.30 -6.23
CA ALA A 295 16.12 -12.65 -6.52
C ALA A 295 14.96 -13.64 -6.74
N LEU A 296 13.93 -13.61 -5.89
CA LEU A 296 12.72 -14.43 -6.09
C LEU A 296 12.08 -14.13 -7.44
N ALA A 297 11.85 -12.84 -7.73
CA ALA A 297 11.20 -12.40 -8.96
C ALA A 297 11.98 -12.81 -10.20
N PHE A 298 13.30 -12.64 -10.21
CA PHE A 298 14.14 -13.02 -11.33
C PHE A 298 14.16 -14.53 -11.54
N MET A 299 14.38 -15.31 -10.48
CA MET A 299 14.52 -16.78 -10.58
C MET A 299 13.23 -17.49 -10.99
N THR A 300 12.07 -16.90 -10.70
CA THR A 300 10.74 -17.48 -11.01
C THR A 300 10.06 -16.81 -12.20
N GLY A 301 10.55 -15.64 -12.64
CA GLY A 301 9.99 -14.87 -13.73
C GLY A 301 10.62 -15.15 -15.09
N ASP A 302 10.31 -14.28 -16.04
CA ASP A 302 10.80 -14.28 -17.41
C ASP A 302 11.16 -12.85 -17.86
N LEU A 303 11.68 -12.72 -19.07
CA LEU A 303 12.05 -11.42 -19.65
C LEU A 303 10.87 -10.44 -19.72
N GLY A 304 9.66 -10.94 -19.96
CA GLY A 304 8.46 -10.10 -19.98
C GLY A 304 8.18 -9.50 -18.62
N SER A 305 8.33 -10.28 -17.55
CA SER A 305 8.21 -9.83 -16.16
C SER A 305 9.30 -8.81 -15.82
N ASP A 306 10.54 -9.05 -16.24
CA ASP A 306 11.67 -8.13 -16.01
C ASP A 306 11.43 -6.75 -16.62
N SER A 307 10.78 -6.71 -17.78
CA SER A 307 10.49 -5.45 -18.48
C SER A 307 9.44 -4.58 -17.81
N PHE A 308 8.78 -5.06 -16.75
CA PHE A 308 7.80 -4.25 -16.02
C PHE A 308 8.49 -3.23 -15.12
N PHE A 309 8.26 -1.95 -15.41
CA PHE A 309 8.65 -0.86 -14.53
C PHE A 309 7.58 0.24 -14.55
N PRO A 310 7.11 0.70 -13.37
CA PRO A 310 6.12 1.77 -13.30
C PRO A 310 6.63 3.12 -13.82
N PRO A 311 5.75 3.96 -14.40
CA PRO A 311 6.06 5.37 -14.64
C PRO A 311 6.60 6.05 -13.37
N GLY A 312 7.61 6.92 -13.51
CA GLY A 312 8.18 7.69 -12.40
C GLY A 312 9.16 6.94 -11.49
N LYS A 313 9.54 5.69 -11.81
CA LYS A 313 10.51 4.90 -11.02
C LYS A 313 11.98 5.01 -11.45
N VAL A 314 12.26 5.84 -12.46
CA VAL A 314 13.61 6.06 -12.98
C VAL A 314 14.10 7.44 -12.54
N ALA A 315 15.25 7.46 -11.86
CA ALA A 315 16.05 8.64 -11.52
C ALA A 315 15.24 9.92 -11.21
N ASP A 316 14.35 9.80 -10.22
CA ASP A 316 13.60 10.93 -9.69
C ASP A 316 14.58 11.92 -9.04
N PHE A 317 14.67 13.17 -9.51
CA PHE A 317 15.43 14.26 -8.88
C PHE A 317 14.50 15.37 -8.37
N TRP A 318 13.22 15.06 -8.20
CA TRP A 318 12.15 16.03 -7.94
C TRP A 318 11.52 15.82 -6.58
N GLY A 319 11.94 14.77 -5.86
CA GLY A 319 11.47 14.45 -4.52
C GLY A 319 10.03 13.94 -4.47
N PHE A 320 9.49 13.49 -5.61
CA PHE A 320 8.13 12.96 -5.65
C PHE A 320 8.03 11.66 -4.84
N GLN A 321 9.02 10.78 -4.96
CA GLN A 321 9.11 9.57 -4.13
C GLN A 321 9.13 9.89 -2.63
N TYR A 322 9.82 10.98 -2.22
CA TYR A 322 9.85 11.43 -0.82
C TYR A 322 8.52 12.01 -0.38
N LEU A 323 7.93 12.90 -1.19
CA LEU A 323 6.61 13.49 -0.95
C LEU A 323 5.54 12.40 -0.77
N ARG A 324 5.61 11.36 -1.59
CA ARG A 324 4.71 10.23 -1.57
C ARG A 324 4.86 9.42 -0.28
N ASP A 325 6.05 8.92 -0.01
CA ASP A 325 6.24 7.99 1.12
C ASP A 325 6.11 8.72 2.48
N ASN A 326 6.28 10.05 2.50
CA ASN A 326 6.09 10.89 3.69
C ASN A 326 4.79 11.71 3.67
N ASP A 327 3.78 11.28 2.92
CA ASP A 327 2.48 11.95 2.91
C ASP A 327 1.86 11.99 4.32
N PRO A 328 1.57 13.17 4.90
CA PRO A 328 1.02 13.27 6.26
C PRO A 328 -0.35 12.62 6.45
N SER A 329 -1.08 12.33 5.37
CA SER A 329 -2.34 11.60 5.43
C SER A 329 -2.20 10.09 5.31
N GLU A 330 -0.97 9.57 5.18
CA GLU A 330 -0.66 8.15 4.94
C GLU A 330 -1.29 7.60 3.65
N MET A 331 -1.70 8.49 2.74
CA MET A 331 -2.34 8.17 1.46
C MET A 331 -1.37 8.23 0.27
N GLY A 332 -0.07 8.36 0.54
CA GLY A 332 0.98 8.36 -0.48
C GLY A 332 0.91 7.19 -1.46
N HIS A 333 0.54 6.01 -0.98
CA HIS A 333 0.43 4.79 -1.80
C HIS A 333 -0.93 4.62 -2.48
N ALA A 334 -1.85 5.58 -2.33
CA ALA A 334 -3.11 5.57 -3.06
C ALA A 334 -2.88 5.70 -4.57
N GLY A 335 -3.64 4.94 -5.36
CA GLY A 335 -3.48 4.89 -6.82
C GLY A 335 -3.72 6.23 -7.52
N ASP A 336 -4.35 7.19 -6.85
CA ASP A 336 -4.64 8.53 -7.33
C ASP A 336 -3.76 9.63 -6.70
N PHE A 337 -2.77 9.29 -5.87
CA PHE A 337 -1.88 10.29 -5.22
C PHE A 337 -1.15 11.17 -6.24
N LEU A 338 -0.49 10.56 -7.23
CA LEU A 338 0.16 11.27 -8.34
C LEU A 338 -0.84 12.13 -9.10
N THR A 339 -2.02 11.58 -9.39
CA THR A 339 -3.09 12.29 -10.09
C THR A 339 -3.52 13.52 -9.29
N SER A 340 -3.67 13.41 -7.97
CA SER A 340 -4.05 14.53 -7.10
C SER A 340 -3.00 15.64 -7.12
N ALA A 341 -1.72 15.31 -6.94
CA ALA A 341 -0.61 16.27 -7.01
C ALA A 341 -0.52 16.96 -8.38
N ALA A 342 -0.60 16.17 -9.47
CA ALA A 342 -0.54 16.66 -10.83
C ALA A 342 -1.73 17.56 -11.17
N MET A 343 -2.96 17.16 -10.81
CA MET A 343 -4.18 17.91 -11.08
C MET A 343 -4.20 19.26 -10.37
N ASN A 344 -3.79 19.29 -9.10
CA ASN A 344 -3.64 20.53 -8.35
C ASN A 344 -2.62 21.47 -9.02
N THR A 345 -1.47 20.92 -9.44
CA THR A 345 -0.45 21.68 -10.17
C THR A 345 -0.99 22.25 -11.48
N LEU A 346 -1.57 21.42 -12.33
CA LEU A 346 -2.05 21.83 -13.65
C LEU A 346 -3.16 22.89 -13.55
N ASN A 347 -4.04 22.80 -12.56
CA ASN A 347 -5.08 23.81 -12.31
C ASN A 347 -4.51 25.12 -11.74
N ASN A 348 -3.41 25.05 -10.98
CA ASN A 348 -2.71 26.23 -10.50
C ASN A 348 -1.93 26.94 -11.63
N LEU A 349 -1.47 26.22 -12.65
CA LEU A 349 -0.75 26.80 -13.78
C LEU A 349 -1.66 27.57 -14.76
N THR A 350 -1.11 28.59 -15.41
CA THR A 350 -1.77 29.26 -16.54
C THR A 350 -1.77 28.35 -17.78
N ALA A 351 -2.66 28.62 -18.74
CA ALA A 351 -2.67 27.89 -20.02
C ALA A 351 -1.32 27.98 -20.76
N ALA A 352 -0.63 29.12 -20.66
CA ALA A 352 0.70 29.29 -21.25
C ALA A 352 1.75 28.39 -20.57
N GLN A 353 1.76 28.32 -19.24
CA GLN A 353 2.66 27.43 -18.49
C GLN A 353 2.37 25.95 -18.77
N ARG A 354 1.08 25.56 -18.84
CA ARG A 354 0.70 24.19 -19.24
C ARG A 354 1.15 23.86 -20.66
N ALA A 355 0.99 24.79 -21.60
CA ALA A 355 1.47 24.60 -22.97
C ALA A 355 2.99 24.36 -23.04
N GLN A 356 3.78 24.95 -22.13
CA GLN A 356 5.21 24.66 -22.04
C GLN A 356 5.48 23.23 -21.55
N LEU A 357 4.76 22.74 -20.53
CA LEU A 357 4.87 21.36 -20.07
C LEU A 357 4.48 20.35 -21.16
N ILE A 358 3.40 20.65 -21.89
CA ILE A 358 2.94 19.82 -23.02
C ILE A 358 4.01 19.77 -24.11
N ALA A 359 4.55 20.92 -24.51
CA ALA A 359 5.58 20.98 -25.55
C ALA A 359 6.86 20.22 -25.14
N LEU A 360 7.26 20.28 -23.86
CA LEU A 360 8.38 19.48 -23.37
C LEU A 360 8.06 17.99 -23.43
N ALA A 361 6.87 17.58 -22.99
CA ALA A 361 6.44 16.18 -23.03
C ALA A 361 6.45 15.64 -24.45
N GLU A 362 5.86 16.35 -25.40
CA GLU A 362 5.88 15.99 -26.83
C GLU A 362 7.30 15.83 -27.37
N SER A 363 8.26 16.66 -26.90
CA SER A 363 9.65 16.55 -27.33
C SER A 363 10.44 15.42 -26.67
N GLN A 364 10.02 14.96 -25.48
CA GLN A 364 10.77 13.98 -24.68
C GLN A 364 10.20 12.56 -24.73
N VAL A 365 8.97 12.34 -25.22
CA VAL A 365 8.35 11.00 -25.25
C VAL A 365 9.23 9.98 -25.98
N ASP A 366 9.87 10.36 -27.09
CA ASP A 366 10.75 9.45 -27.84
C ASP A 366 12.01 9.09 -27.04
N ASP A 367 12.65 10.06 -26.38
CA ASP A 367 13.84 9.83 -25.55
C ASP A 367 13.52 9.01 -24.30
N ILE A 368 12.36 9.26 -23.68
CA ILE A 368 11.82 8.47 -22.57
C ILE A 368 11.64 7.03 -23.05
N ASN A 369 10.92 6.81 -24.16
CA ASN A 369 10.74 5.48 -24.72
C ASN A 369 12.06 4.80 -25.07
N GLU A 370 13.03 5.52 -25.65
CA GLU A 370 14.38 5.01 -25.93
C GLU A 370 15.06 4.51 -24.65
N TYR A 371 14.98 5.26 -23.54
CA TYR A 371 15.48 4.82 -22.25
C TYR A 371 14.83 3.50 -21.83
N GLY A 372 13.50 3.39 -21.93
CA GLY A 372 12.76 2.16 -21.64
C GLY A 372 13.22 0.97 -22.50
N TYR A 373 13.37 1.16 -23.80
CA TYR A 373 13.79 0.11 -24.73
C TYR A 373 15.24 -0.34 -24.54
N LYS A 374 16.16 0.58 -24.26
CA LYS A 374 17.58 0.22 -24.05
C LYS A 374 17.78 -0.72 -22.86
N ARG A 375 16.91 -0.67 -21.86
CA ARG A 375 16.99 -1.57 -20.69
C ARG A 375 16.79 -3.05 -21.07
N PHE A 376 16.07 -3.34 -22.16
CA PHE A 376 15.89 -4.72 -22.64
C PHE A 376 17.22 -5.41 -22.95
N VAL A 377 18.25 -4.67 -23.39
CA VAL A 377 19.56 -5.25 -23.69
C VAL A 377 20.23 -5.81 -22.42
N LEU A 378 20.07 -5.13 -21.28
CA LEU A 378 20.56 -5.61 -19.98
C LEU A 378 19.74 -6.80 -19.49
N MET A 379 18.40 -6.69 -19.52
CA MET A 379 17.50 -7.76 -19.06
C MET A 379 17.71 -9.05 -19.86
N GLU A 380 17.84 -8.94 -21.18
CA GLU A 380 18.17 -10.06 -22.06
C GLU A 380 19.53 -10.69 -21.71
N ALA A 381 20.58 -9.87 -21.50
CA ALA A 381 21.88 -10.39 -21.11
C ALA A 381 21.85 -11.12 -19.76
N PHE A 382 21.06 -10.63 -18.80
CA PHE A 382 20.91 -11.27 -17.50
C PHE A 382 20.16 -12.60 -17.62
N ARG A 383 19.11 -12.67 -18.45
CA ARG A 383 18.39 -13.93 -18.76
C ARG A 383 19.28 -14.94 -19.46
N ARG A 384 20.01 -14.52 -20.49
CA ARG A 384 21.00 -15.36 -21.19
C ARG A 384 22.06 -15.91 -20.24
N LEU A 385 22.55 -15.11 -19.29
CA LEU A 385 23.46 -15.59 -18.25
C LEU A 385 22.82 -16.68 -17.37
N ALA A 386 21.58 -16.46 -16.92
CA ALA A 386 20.86 -17.40 -16.07
C ALA A 386 20.50 -18.70 -16.79
N GLU A 387 20.29 -18.65 -18.11
CA GLU A 387 19.91 -19.79 -18.96
C GLU A 387 21.12 -20.51 -19.58
N GLY A 388 22.32 -19.94 -19.45
CA GLY A 388 23.54 -20.50 -20.04
C GLY A 388 23.68 -20.25 -21.54
N ASP A 389 22.92 -19.32 -22.12
CA ASP A 389 23.05 -18.87 -23.51
C ASP A 389 24.20 -17.86 -23.67
N LEU A 390 25.43 -18.36 -23.56
CA LEU A 390 26.62 -17.52 -23.59
C LEU A 390 27.22 -17.40 -25.00
N PRO A 391 27.66 -16.20 -25.42
CA PRO A 391 28.42 -16.05 -26.65
C PRO A 391 29.69 -16.92 -26.65
N ALA A 392 30.06 -17.44 -27.83
CA ALA A 392 31.22 -18.29 -27.98
C ALA A 392 32.51 -17.62 -27.45
N GLY A 393 33.23 -18.33 -26.59
CA GLY A 393 34.49 -17.86 -25.99
C GLY A 393 34.33 -16.99 -24.74
N THR A 394 33.10 -16.81 -24.24
CA THR A 394 32.82 -16.08 -22.99
C THR A 394 32.44 -17.06 -21.87
N THR A 395 32.60 -16.65 -20.60
CA THR A 395 32.27 -17.47 -19.42
C THR A 395 31.23 -16.82 -18.51
N GLY A 396 30.74 -15.63 -18.86
CA GLY A 396 29.81 -14.84 -18.08
C GLY A 396 29.79 -13.39 -18.56
N LEU A 397 29.05 -12.54 -17.85
CA LEU A 397 29.00 -11.11 -18.12
C LEU A 397 30.38 -10.44 -17.92
N ASN A 398 30.67 -9.42 -18.71
CA ASN A 398 31.76 -8.50 -18.48
C ASN A 398 31.26 -7.32 -17.64
N LYS A 399 31.78 -7.20 -16.40
CA LYS A 399 31.41 -6.14 -15.46
C LYS A 399 31.58 -4.73 -16.05
N GLU A 400 32.68 -4.46 -16.73
CA GLU A 400 32.94 -3.12 -17.29
C GLU A 400 32.04 -2.83 -18.50
N ALA A 401 31.66 -3.83 -19.28
CA ALA A 401 30.70 -3.67 -20.37
C ALA A 401 29.29 -3.32 -19.83
N VAL A 402 28.84 -4.03 -18.77
CA VAL A 402 27.56 -3.73 -18.10
C VAL A 402 27.57 -2.32 -17.49
N LYS A 403 28.66 -1.95 -16.82
CA LYS A 403 28.83 -0.59 -16.25
C LYS A 403 28.82 0.49 -17.33
N ALA A 404 29.53 0.28 -18.44
CA ALA A 404 29.57 1.24 -19.54
C ALA A 404 28.20 1.43 -20.19
N TYR A 405 27.49 0.33 -20.44
CA TYR A 405 26.14 0.39 -21.02
C TYR A 405 25.13 1.06 -20.08
N SER A 406 25.20 0.77 -18.77
CA SER A 406 24.38 1.46 -17.79
C SER A 406 24.75 2.96 -17.69
N ALA A 407 26.03 3.32 -17.75
CA ALA A 407 26.42 4.73 -17.82
C ALA A 407 25.80 5.47 -19.02
N GLU A 408 25.74 4.85 -20.20
CA GLU A 408 25.08 5.43 -21.39
C GLU A 408 23.57 5.59 -21.20
N LEU A 409 22.89 4.63 -20.56
CA LEU A 409 21.48 4.74 -20.19
C LEU A 409 21.24 5.97 -19.31
N TYR A 410 22.03 6.14 -18.25
CA TYR A 410 21.84 7.25 -17.33
C TYR A 410 22.29 8.60 -17.90
N GLN A 411 23.18 8.64 -18.90
CA GLN A 411 23.45 9.87 -19.65
C GLN A 411 22.21 10.39 -20.38
N LEU A 412 21.43 9.49 -21.01
CA LEU A 412 20.15 9.85 -21.63
C LEU A 412 19.15 10.38 -20.59
N ASP A 413 19.03 9.68 -19.46
CA ASP A 413 18.19 10.14 -18.37
C ASP A 413 18.64 11.50 -17.78
N GLY A 414 19.96 11.73 -17.68
CA GLY A 414 20.53 13.02 -17.30
C GLY A 414 20.21 14.15 -18.27
N GLN A 415 20.15 13.86 -19.58
CA GLN A 415 19.72 14.81 -20.60
C GLN A 415 18.25 15.20 -20.41
N ILE A 416 17.37 14.18 -20.30
CA ILE A 416 15.93 14.36 -20.07
C ILE A 416 15.70 15.18 -18.79
N SER A 417 16.40 14.82 -17.72
CA SER A 417 16.32 15.48 -16.41
C SER A 417 16.80 16.93 -16.45
N PHE A 418 17.89 17.24 -17.16
CA PHE A 418 18.40 18.60 -17.29
C PHE A 418 17.40 19.54 -17.98
N GLU A 419 16.85 19.11 -19.11
CA GLU A 419 15.85 19.88 -19.86
C GLU A 419 14.57 20.09 -19.05
N ARG A 420 14.12 19.06 -18.35
CA ARG A 420 12.99 19.15 -17.43
C ARG A 420 13.26 20.16 -16.31
N ALA A 421 14.42 20.09 -15.66
CA ALA A 421 14.82 21.03 -14.61
C ALA A 421 14.79 22.48 -15.11
N GLN A 422 15.32 22.69 -16.32
CA GLN A 422 15.42 24.01 -16.93
C GLN A 422 14.04 24.61 -17.15
N LEU A 423 13.10 23.85 -17.73
CA LEU A 423 11.74 24.32 -17.91
C LEU A 423 11.03 24.53 -16.57
N MET A 424 11.14 23.58 -15.64
CA MET A 424 10.50 23.67 -14.33
C MET A 424 10.98 24.91 -13.57
N GLY A 425 12.28 25.21 -13.59
CA GLY A 425 12.81 26.44 -12.97
C GLY A 425 12.27 27.71 -13.61
N GLN A 426 12.10 27.73 -14.95
CA GLN A 426 11.43 28.84 -15.64
C GLN A 426 9.97 29.00 -15.19
N ILE A 427 9.22 27.90 -15.08
CA ILE A 427 7.84 27.93 -14.59
C ILE A 427 7.81 28.45 -13.15
N LEU A 428 8.62 27.89 -12.24
CA LEU A 428 8.67 28.28 -10.82
C LEU A 428 9.03 29.75 -10.62
N THR A 429 10.00 30.27 -11.37
CA THR A 429 10.40 31.68 -11.31
C THR A 429 9.34 32.62 -11.90
N SER A 430 8.49 32.12 -12.81
CA SER A 430 7.38 32.87 -13.41
C SER A 430 6.08 32.86 -12.59
N LEU A 431 5.98 32.05 -11.53
CA LEU A 431 4.75 31.94 -10.73
C LEU A 431 4.36 33.29 -10.12
N SER A 432 3.08 33.64 -10.29
CA SER A 432 2.45 34.76 -9.61
C SER A 432 2.39 34.56 -8.09
N ALA A 433 2.08 35.62 -7.34
CA ALA A 433 1.94 35.54 -5.89
C ALA A 433 0.79 34.59 -5.48
N GLU A 434 -0.29 34.60 -6.25
CA GLU A 434 -1.47 33.75 -6.05
C GLU A 434 -1.14 32.27 -6.28
N GLN A 435 -0.35 31.97 -7.32
CA GLN A 435 0.06 30.59 -7.60
C GLN A 435 1.01 30.04 -6.54
N LYS A 436 1.92 30.86 -6.03
CA LYS A 436 2.80 30.49 -4.91
C LYS A 436 1.97 30.24 -3.65
N ALA A 437 1.04 31.13 -3.33
CA ALA A 437 0.14 30.95 -2.18
C ALA A 437 -0.70 29.66 -2.28
N TYR A 438 -1.10 29.26 -3.49
CA TYR A 438 -1.79 27.98 -3.69
C TYR A 438 -0.90 26.78 -3.35
N PHE A 439 0.35 26.75 -3.83
CA PHE A 439 1.28 25.69 -3.48
C PHE A 439 1.67 25.74 -1.99
N ASP A 440 1.91 26.91 -1.44
CA ASP A 440 2.22 27.08 -0.01
C ASP A 440 1.10 26.54 0.89
N ALA A 441 -0.16 26.62 0.44
CA ALA A 441 -1.30 26.05 1.15
C ALA A 441 -1.39 24.52 1.05
N MET A 442 -0.69 23.89 0.09
CA MET A 442 -0.60 22.43 0.00
C MET A 442 0.61 21.88 0.78
N VAL A 443 1.68 22.67 0.92
CA VAL A 443 2.92 22.25 1.60
C VAL A 443 2.63 21.82 3.05
N GLY A 444 3.09 20.62 3.40
CA GLY A 444 2.93 20.05 4.75
C GLY A 444 1.56 19.44 5.02
N ASN A 445 0.61 19.57 4.10
CA ASN A 445 -0.69 18.91 4.17
C ASN A 445 -0.67 17.63 3.33
N GLY A 446 -1.39 16.61 3.79
CA GLY A 446 -1.51 15.36 3.05
C GLY A 446 -2.52 15.42 1.92
N MET A 447 -2.52 14.41 1.05
CA MET A 447 -3.44 14.29 -0.08
C MET A 447 -4.92 14.54 0.29
N LEU A 448 -5.37 14.08 1.46
CA LEU A 448 -6.76 14.25 1.92
C LEU A 448 -7.15 15.70 2.18
N GLU A 449 -6.18 16.59 2.34
CA GLU A 449 -6.37 18.02 2.59
C GLU A 449 -6.16 18.86 1.32
N TRP A 450 -5.63 18.28 0.24
CA TRP A 450 -5.51 18.96 -1.05
C TRP A 450 -6.88 19.12 -1.72
N ASN A 451 -6.99 20.12 -2.60
CA ASN A 451 -8.24 20.36 -3.31
C ASN A 451 -8.54 19.23 -4.30
N THR A 452 -9.79 18.79 -4.36
CA THR A 452 -10.29 17.97 -5.46
C THR A 452 -10.64 18.86 -6.65
N VAL A 453 -9.88 18.75 -7.73
CA VAL A 453 -10.03 19.60 -8.93
C VAL A 453 -10.23 18.77 -10.19
N GLN A 454 -10.87 19.35 -11.20
CA GLN A 454 -11.12 18.70 -12.48
C GLN A 454 -9.93 18.84 -13.44
N GLU A 455 -9.80 17.91 -14.37
CA GLU A 455 -8.74 17.97 -15.38
C GLU A 455 -8.91 19.18 -16.32
N PRO A 456 -7.85 20.00 -16.53
CA PRO A 456 -7.87 21.10 -17.48
C PRO A 456 -8.20 20.63 -18.91
N GLU A 457 -9.01 21.41 -19.62
CA GLU A 457 -9.53 21.05 -20.95
C GLU A 457 -8.41 20.81 -21.98
N ASP A 458 -7.31 21.57 -21.88
CA ASP A 458 -6.13 21.48 -22.72
C ASP A 458 -5.25 20.24 -22.44
N VAL A 459 -5.50 19.50 -21.35
CA VAL A 459 -4.78 18.25 -21.00
C VAL A 459 -5.63 17.00 -21.33
N ARG A 460 -6.97 17.09 -21.26
CA ARG A 460 -7.88 15.95 -21.47
C ARG A 460 -7.67 15.24 -22.82
N GLY A 461 -7.36 15.99 -23.86
CA GLY A 461 -7.29 15.51 -25.25
C GLY A 461 -5.90 15.05 -25.72
N LEU A 462 -4.90 15.06 -24.84
CA LEU A 462 -3.55 14.62 -25.18
C LEU A 462 -3.51 13.12 -25.50
N ASP A 463 -2.60 12.71 -26.39
CA ASP A 463 -2.29 11.30 -26.56
C ASP A 463 -1.77 10.71 -25.23
N ARG A 464 -1.87 9.40 -25.09
CA ARG A 464 -1.61 8.73 -23.81
C ARG A 464 -0.20 9.00 -23.29
N ASP A 465 0.83 8.91 -24.13
CA ASP A 465 2.22 8.94 -23.67
C ASP A 465 2.62 10.37 -23.31
N THR A 466 2.22 11.34 -24.12
CA THR A 466 2.34 12.77 -23.79
C THR A 466 1.58 13.10 -22.51
N LYS A 467 0.35 12.56 -22.34
CA LYS A 467 -0.44 12.77 -21.12
C LYS A 467 0.25 12.23 -19.88
N VAL A 468 0.80 11.01 -19.94
CA VAL A 468 1.56 10.41 -18.83
C VAL A 468 2.78 11.27 -18.48
N ALA A 469 3.52 11.75 -19.48
CA ALA A 469 4.65 12.65 -19.28
C ALA A 469 4.22 13.97 -18.63
N VAL A 470 3.17 14.64 -19.12
CA VAL A 470 2.63 15.89 -18.55
C VAL A 470 2.18 15.70 -17.11
N MET A 471 1.49 14.61 -16.80
CA MET A 471 1.05 14.29 -15.43
C MET A 471 2.24 14.10 -14.49
N THR A 472 3.26 13.38 -14.96
CA THR A 472 4.51 13.17 -14.22
C THR A 472 5.20 14.50 -13.96
N TYR A 473 5.39 15.34 -14.98
CA TYR A 473 6.05 16.63 -14.84
C TYR A 473 5.26 17.56 -13.92
N ALA A 474 3.94 17.52 -13.94
CA ALA A 474 3.13 18.34 -13.05
C ALA A 474 3.31 17.91 -11.58
N ALA A 475 3.27 16.60 -11.30
CA ALA A 475 3.52 16.09 -9.95
C ALA A 475 4.94 16.42 -9.46
N ASP A 476 5.94 16.18 -10.32
CA ASP A 476 7.35 16.51 -10.09
C ASP A 476 7.57 18.01 -9.84
N LEU A 477 6.87 18.89 -10.57
CA LEU A 477 6.99 20.34 -10.39
C LEU A 477 6.55 20.76 -8.98
N TYR A 478 5.47 20.19 -8.47
CA TYR A 478 4.99 20.46 -7.12
C TYR A 478 5.91 19.85 -6.07
N SER A 479 6.31 18.58 -6.20
CA SER A 479 7.23 17.96 -5.25
C SER A 479 8.57 18.70 -5.22
N TRP A 480 9.04 19.19 -6.37
CA TRP A 480 10.25 19.98 -6.42
C TRP A 480 10.06 21.36 -5.80
N TYR A 481 8.89 22.00 -5.98
CA TYR A 481 8.51 23.24 -5.29
C TYR A 481 8.57 23.08 -3.77
N ALA A 482 7.86 22.08 -3.23
CA ALA A 482 7.70 21.82 -1.81
C ALA A 482 8.93 21.20 -1.14
N GLY A 483 9.73 20.46 -1.92
CA GLY A 483 10.81 19.62 -1.41
C GLY A 483 12.17 20.29 -1.27
N SER A 484 13.12 19.50 -0.80
CA SER A 484 14.51 19.86 -0.52
C SER A 484 15.49 18.97 -1.32
N VAL A 485 16.79 19.27 -1.25
CA VAL A 485 17.83 18.36 -1.79
C VAL A 485 17.70 16.96 -1.16
N GLU A 486 17.39 16.89 0.14
CA GLU A 486 17.13 15.62 0.84
C GLU A 486 15.99 14.83 0.20
N ALA A 487 14.89 15.51 -0.15
CA ALA A 487 13.77 14.89 -0.86
C ALA A 487 14.18 14.39 -2.25
N ASP A 488 14.95 15.18 -3.02
CA ASP A 488 15.43 14.79 -4.35
C ASP A 488 16.41 13.59 -4.30
N VAL A 489 17.18 13.47 -3.22
CA VAL A 489 18.17 12.39 -3.03
C VAL A 489 17.48 11.09 -2.63
N TYR A 490 16.37 11.15 -1.90
CA TYR A 490 15.62 9.98 -1.48
C TYR A 490 15.18 9.11 -2.66
N PHE A 491 15.22 7.79 -2.48
CA PHE A 491 14.72 6.81 -3.44
C PHE A 491 14.17 5.57 -2.75
N CYS A 492 13.28 4.86 -3.44
CA CYS A 492 12.77 3.58 -2.99
C CYS A 492 13.87 2.51 -3.02
N PRO A 493 14.05 1.69 -1.96
CA PRO A 493 15.05 0.62 -1.91
C PRO A 493 14.93 -0.44 -3.03
N GLU A 494 13.75 -0.56 -3.63
CA GLU A 494 13.37 -1.57 -4.64
C GLU A 494 13.78 -1.16 -6.08
N ARG A 495 14.57 -0.09 -6.25
CA ARG A 495 14.86 0.49 -7.58
C ARG A 495 15.43 -0.49 -8.61
N HIS A 496 16.21 -1.48 -8.19
CA HIS A 496 16.79 -2.47 -9.10
C HIS A 496 15.78 -3.52 -9.58
N GLY A 497 14.63 -3.61 -8.91
CA GLY A 497 13.49 -4.40 -9.33
C GLY A 497 13.03 -4.12 -10.75
N THR A 498 13.37 -2.95 -11.28
CA THR A 498 13.13 -2.58 -12.67
C THR A 498 13.83 -3.53 -13.67
N TYR A 499 14.89 -4.26 -13.30
CA TYR A 499 15.61 -5.19 -14.19
C TYR A 499 15.35 -6.68 -13.89
N PHE A 500 14.70 -6.97 -12.77
CA PHE A 500 14.59 -8.33 -12.21
C PHE A 500 13.13 -8.77 -11.98
N GLY A 501 12.17 -7.95 -12.43
CA GLY A 501 10.76 -8.31 -12.51
C GLY A 501 10.01 -8.29 -11.18
N SER A 502 10.59 -7.72 -10.13
CA SER A 502 9.92 -7.63 -8.82
C SER A 502 8.76 -6.64 -8.81
N PHE A 503 8.83 -5.57 -9.62
CA PHE A 503 7.66 -4.71 -9.84
C PHE A 503 6.53 -5.46 -10.56
N TYR A 504 6.82 -6.36 -11.51
CA TYR A 504 5.78 -7.23 -12.06
C TYR A 504 5.16 -8.10 -10.97
N LEU A 505 6.02 -8.79 -10.20
CA LEU A 505 5.60 -9.70 -9.14
C LEU A 505 4.71 -9.01 -8.10
N LYS A 506 5.00 -7.74 -7.82
CA LYS A 506 4.29 -6.92 -6.82
C LYS A 506 3.03 -6.26 -7.39
N ASP A 507 3.17 -5.58 -8.52
CA ASP A 507 2.20 -4.56 -8.96
C ASP A 507 1.19 -5.10 -9.98
N ILE A 508 1.50 -6.18 -10.72
CA ILE A 508 0.63 -6.63 -11.82
C ILE A 508 -0.77 -7.01 -11.35
N LYS A 509 -0.88 -7.57 -10.14
CA LYS A 509 -2.15 -7.94 -9.55
C LYS A 509 -2.98 -6.71 -9.19
N ALA A 510 -2.36 -5.66 -8.64
CA ALA A 510 -3.03 -4.38 -8.37
C ALA A 510 -3.46 -3.69 -9.68
N MET A 511 -2.68 -3.84 -10.74
CA MET A 511 -3.04 -3.32 -12.06
C MET A 511 -4.17 -4.11 -12.74
N SER A 512 -4.28 -5.40 -12.46
CA SER A 512 -5.28 -6.29 -13.07
C SER A 512 -6.57 -6.39 -12.25
N ASP A 513 -6.49 -6.09 -10.96
CA ASP A 513 -7.59 -6.14 -10.01
C ASP A 513 -7.60 -4.84 -9.18
N PRO A 514 -8.50 -3.89 -9.50
CA PRO A 514 -8.63 -2.64 -8.76
C PRO A 514 -8.98 -2.80 -7.27
N THR A 515 -9.38 -4.00 -6.84
CA THR A 515 -9.69 -4.32 -5.43
C THR A 515 -8.49 -4.89 -4.68
N TYR A 516 -7.43 -5.28 -5.38
CA TYR A 516 -6.22 -5.81 -4.77
C TYR A 516 -5.33 -4.67 -4.28
N SER A 517 -5.18 -4.58 -2.95
CA SER A 517 -4.15 -3.76 -2.32
C SER A 517 -2.89 -4.59 -2.12
N ILE A 518 -1.75 -4.04 -2.51
CA ILE A 518 -0.44 -4.65 -2.29
C ILE A 518 -0.15 -4.62 -0.79
N PRO A 519 0.11 -5.77 -0.11
CA PRO A 519 0.47 -5.77 1.30
C PRO A 519 1.78 -5.01 1.52
N THR A 520 1.84 -4.18 2.56
CA THR A 520 2.99 -3.32 2.87
C THR A 520 4.27 -4.10 3.19
N ASN A 521 4.13 -5.31 3.74
CA ASN A 521 5.23 -6.21 4.09
C ASN A 521 5.55 -7.25 3.00
N LEU A 522 4.82 -7.26 1.87
CA LEU A 522 4.95 -8.29 0.82
C LEU A 522 6.40 -8.53 0.39
N THR A 523 7.14 -7.45 0.12
CA THR A 523 8.55 -7.49 -0.30
C THR A 523 9.43 -8.19 0.74
N GLY A 524 9.26 -7.85 2.03
CA GLY A 524 10.02 -8.42 3.13
C GLY A 524 9.70 -9.89 3.34
N ASP A 525 8.42 -10.20 3.49
CA ASP A 525 7.93 -11.56 3.77
C ASP A 525 8.34 -12.55 2.68
N LEU A 526 8.16 -12.19 1.40
CA LEU A 526 8.53 -13.07 0.29
C LEU A 526 10.04 -13.17 0.10
N GLY A 527 10.79 -12.11 0.41
CA GLY A 527 12.25 -12.15 0.45
C GLY A 527 12.77 -13.14 1.51
N GLU A 528 12.24 -13.08 2.73
CA GLU A 528 12.59 -13.99 3.83
C GLU A 528 12.16 -15.43 3.52
N LEU A 529 10.94 -15.62 3.01
CA LEU A 529 10.43 -16.93 2.67
C LEU A 529 11.24 -17.59 1.55
N MET A 530 11.66 -16.84 0.53
CA MET A 530 12.57 -17.32 -0.52
C MET A 530 13.90 -17.79 0.07
N LEU A 531 14.54 -16.97 0.92
CA LEU A 531 15.81 -17.33 1.55
C LEU A 531 15.69 -18.62 2.39
N SER A 532 14.54 -18.84 3.04
CA SER A 532 14.29 -20.08 3.81
C SER A 532 14.28 -21.36 2.97
N LYS A 533 14.11 -21.26 1.65
CA LYS A 533 14.13 -22.40 0.71
C LYS A 533 15.54 -22.73 0.21
N LEU A 534 16.52 -21.89 0.50
CA LEU A 534 17.89 -22.02 0.03
C LEU A 534 18.79 -22.74 1.07
N THR A 535 19.86 -23.37 0.60
CA THR A 535 20.95 -23.76 1.51
C THR A 535 21.69 -22.53 2.01
N THR A 536 22.46 -22.66 3.09
CA THR A 536 23.29 -21.57 3.62
C THR A 536 24.23 -21.01 2.55
N GLU A 537 24.84 -21.86 1.72
CA GLU A 537 25.73 -21.44 0.64
C GLU A 537 24.98 -20.65 -0.44
N GLN A 538 23.80 -21.12 -0.85
CA GLN A 538 22.95 -20.42 -1.82
C GLN A 538 22.47 -19.07 -1.28
N ALA A 539 21.94 -19.04 -0.06
CA ALA A 539 21.48 -17.82 0.60
C ALA A 539 22.63 -16.80 0.75
N SER A 540 23.86 -17.26 1.02
CA SER A 540 25.03 -16.37 1.16
C SER A 540 25.36 -15.59 -0.11
N LEU A 541 25.06 -16.13 -1.29
CA LEU A 541 25.25 -15.43 -2.57
C LEU A 541 24.30 -14.23 -2.71
N ILE A 542 23.13 -14.29 -2.07
CA ILE A 542 22.14 -13.20 -2.05
C ILE A 542 22.45 -12.22 -0.92
N THR A 543 22.61 -12.72 0.31
CA THR A 543 22.73 -11.85 1.49
C THR A 543 24.05 -11.08 1.52
N SER A 544 25.13 -11.60 0.94
CA SER A 544 26.40 -10.88 0.81
C SER A 544 26.34 -9.69 -0.15
N LEU A 545 25.33 -9.61 -1.03
CA LEU A 545 25.17 -8.48 -1.95
C LEU A 545 24.96 -7.16 -1.22
N VAL A 546 24.40 -7.19 0.01
CA VAL A 546 24.22 -5.99 0.85
C VAL A 546 25.55 -5.29 1.10
N ASP A 547 26.57 -6.05 1.50
CA ASP A 547 27.92 -5.52 1.74
C ASP A 547 28.64 -5.18 0.43
N ILE A 548 28.49 -6.04 -0.60
CA ILE A 548 29.15 -5.87 -1.91
C ILE A 548 28.71 -4.57 -2.58
N GLN A 549 27.42 -4.23 -2.53
CA GLN A 549 26.89 -3.07 -3.23
C GLN A 549 27.13 -1.75 -2.50
N LYS A 550 27.40 -1.77 -1.19
CA LYS A 550 27.41 -0.58 -0.32
C LYS A 550 28.24 0.58 -0.86
N PRO A 551 29.48 0.37 -1.37
CA PRO A 551 30.26 1.48 -1.95
C PRO A 551 29.63 2.10 -3.21
N ALA A 552 29.00 1.29 -4.06
CA ALA A 552 28.30 1.77 -5.25
C ALA A 552 26.99 2.47 -4.89
N LEU A 553 26.29 1.98 -3.85
CA LEU A 553 25.08 2.60 -3.32
C LEU A 553 25.38 3.99 -2.72
N ASP A 554 26.44 4.12 -1.93
CA ASP A 554 26.93 5.41 -1.41
C ASP A 554 27.33 6.36 -2.57
N GLY A 555 27.98 5.81 -3.60
CA GLY A 555 28.30 6.54 -4.82
C GLY A 555 27.06 7.10 -5.54
N ILE A 556 25.99 6.31 -5.60
CA ILE A 556 24.70 6.73 -6.14
C ILE A 556 24.09 7.87 -5.32
N VAL A 557 24.07 7.75 -3.99
CA VAL A 557 23.57 8.83 -3.10
C VAL A 557 24.35 10.12 -3.35
N SER A 558 25.68 10.05 -3.41
CA SER A 558 26.53 11.22 -3.67
C SER A 558 26.33 11.82 -5.06
N SER A 559 26.20 11.00 -6.10
CA SER A 559 25.87 11.47 -7.44
C SER A 559 24.51 12.16 -7.48
N ARG A 560 23.50 11.60 -6.79
CA ARG A 560 22.16 12.21 -6.70
C ARG A 560 22.18 13.57 -6.02
N GLU A 561 22.91 13.69 -4.92
CA GLU A 561 23.05 14.95 -4.19
C GLU A 561 23.67 16.03 -5.09
N GLN A 562 24.75 15.69 -5.80
CA GLN A 562 25.43 16.63 -6.69
C GLN A 562 24.56 17.02 -7.90
N VAL A 563 23.83 16.06 -8.49
CA VAL A 563 22.88 16.35 -9.57
C VAL A 563 21.75 17.25 -9.07
N SER A 564 21.14 16.95 -7.92
CA SER A 564 20.08 17.78 -7.33
C SER A 564 20.57 19.20 -7.06
N LEU A 565 21.76 19.37 -6.47
CA LEU A 565 22.37 20.69 -6.24
C LEU A 565 22.57 21.47 -7.55
N GLU A 566 23.02 20.80 -8.60
CA GLU A 566 23.23 21.41 -9.92
C GLU A 566 21.91 21.81 -10.57
N LEU A 567 20.91 20.91 -10.60
CA LEU A 567 19.59 21.17 -11.19
C LEU A 567 18.80 22.24 -10.43
N ARG A 568 18.89 22.27 -9.09
CA ARG A 568 18.20 23.27 -8.25
C ARG A 568 18.68 24.70 -8.47
N LYS A 569 19.82 24.93 -9.13
CA LYS A 569 20.22 26.27 -9.62
C LYS A 569 19.13 26.91 -10.47
N PHE A 570 18.35 26.12 -11.23
CA PHE A 570 17.24 26.69 -12.00
C PHE A 570 16.12 27.27 -11.14
N LYS A 571 15.95 26.87 -9.87
CA LYS A 571 14.91 27.40 -8.96
C LYS A 571 15.14 28.86 -8.58
N ASP A 572 16.40 29.29 -8.47
CA ASP A 572 16.75 30.67 -8.14
C ASP A 572 17.05 31.54 -9.39
N GLY A 573 16.86 30.97 -10.58
CA GLY A 573 17.12 31.61 -11.87
C GLY A 573 18.58 31.54 -12.32
N SER A 574 19.44 30.83 -11.61
CA SER A 574 20.82 30.56 -12.03
C SER A 574 20.88 29.51 -13.15
N ALA A 575 21.98 29.53 -13.89
CA ALA A 575 22.26 28.51 -14.90
C ALA A 575 22.92 27.27 -14.27
N ALA A 576 22.44 26.08 -14.62
CA ALA A 576 23.09 24.81 -14.36
C ALA A 576 24.00 24.40 -15.52
N ASP A 577 25.06 23.63 -15.24
CA ASP A 577 25.95 23.07 -16.25
C ASP A 577 25.52 21.66 -16.67
N GLN A 578 25.02 21.55 -17.90
CA GLN A 578 24.58 20.31 -18.51
C GLN A 578 25.69 19.25 -18.56
N THR A 579 26.93 19.67 -18.82
CA THR A 579 28.08 18.75 -18.90
C THR A 579 28.33 18.10 -17.54
N THR A 580 28.26 18.88 -16.46
CA THR A 580 28.36 18.38 -15.09
C THR A 580 27.26 17.36 -14.79
N VAL A 581 26.00 17.66 -15.10
CA VAL A 581 24.88 16.72 -14.90
C VAL A 581 25.08 15.42 -15.67
N ILE A 582 25.40 15.48 -16.97
CA ILE A 582 25.63 14.29 -17.79
C ILE A 582 26.78 13.44 -17.25
N ASN A 583 27.88 14.05 -16.80
CA ASN A 583 29.01 13.32 -16.24
C ASN A 583 28.67 12.65 -14.90
N LEU A 584 27.96 13.35 -14.02
CA LEU A 584 27.50 12.79 -12.74
C LEU A 584 26.50 11.65 -12.96
N MET A 585 25.64 11.76 -13.97
CA MET A 585 24.70 10.72 -14.34
C MET A 585 25.38 9.51 -14.99
N ALA A 586 26.42 9.72 -15.79
CA ALA A 586 27.26 8.62 -16.27
C ALA A 586 27.91 7.87 -15.09
N GLN A 587 28.38 8.61 -14.08
CA GLN A 587 28.94 8.01 -12.86
C GLN A 587 27.87 7.26 -12.06
N TYR A 588 26.67 7.82 -11.89
CA TYR A 588 25.52 7.13 -11.31
C TYR A 588 25.27 5.81 -12.04
N GLY A 589 25.17 5.84 -13.38
CA GLY A 589 24.89 4.65 -14.17
C GLY A 589 26.01 3.61 -14.08
N ALA A 590 27.27 4.04 -13.95
CA ALA A 590 28.37 3.10 -13.70
C ALA A 590 28.25 2.40 -12.33
N TYR A 591 27.79 3.10 -11.29
CA TYR A 591 27.50 2.47 -9.99
C TYR A 591 26.28 1.54 -10.06
N ASP A 592 25.21 1.96 -10.73
CA ASP A 592 24.01 1.14 -10.93
C ASP A 592 24.36 -0.13 -11.71
N GLY A 593 25.12 0.02 -12.80
CA GLY A 593 25.66 -1.06 -13.61
C GLY A 593 26.51 -2.06 -12.81
N GLU A 594 27.29 -1.60 -11.83
CA GLU A 594 28.02 -2.47 -10.92
C GLU A 594 27.09 -3.28 -10.02
N ILE A 595 26.04 -2.65 -9.47
CA ILE A 595 25.09 -3.32 -8.59
C ILE A 595 24.29 -4.38 -9.36
N ILE A 596 23.68 -4.01 -10.48
CA ILE A 596 22.87 -4.93 -11.28
C ILE A 596 23.71 -6.07 -11.89
N TYR A 597 25.00 -5.82 -12.22
CA TYR A 597 25.94 -6.88 -12.59
C TYR A 597 26.11 -7.90 -11.46
N ASN A 598 26.39 -7.43 -10.23
CA ASN A 598 26.60 -8.31 -9.09
C ASN A 598 25.33 -9.10 -8.75
N MET A 599 24.16 -8.45 -8.80
CA MET A 599 22.87 -9.12 -8.63
C MET A 599 22.66 -10.20 -9.70
N ALA A 600 22.78 -9.87 -10.99
CA ALA A 600 22.56 -10.81 -12.08
C ALA A 600 23.48 -12.05 -11.98
N VAL A 601 24.77 -11.85 -11.70
CA VAL A 601 25.74 -12.95 -11.53
C VAL A 601 25.38 -13.86 -10.36
N ASN A 602 25.04 -13.28 -9.20
CA ASN A 602 24.71 -14.09 -8.01
C ASN A 602 23.35 -14.76 -8.14
N PHE A 603 22.35 -14.08 -8.71
CA PHE A 603 21.03 -14.66 -8.93
C PHE A 603 21.09 -15.81 -9.93
N ALA A 604 21.84 -15.67 -11.02
CA ALA A 604 22.10 -16.75 -11.97
C ALA A 604 22.84 -17.93 -11.30
N ALA A 605 23.83 -17.66 -10.44
CA ALA A 605 24.54 -18.70 -9.71
C ALA A 605 23.62 -19.48 -8.75
N VAL A 606 22.75 -18.78 -8.01
CA VAL A 606 21.75 -19.42 -7.17
C VAL A 606 20.80 -20.27 -8.02
N LYS A 607 20.19 -19.68 -9.06
CA LYS A 607 19.26 -20.39 -9.96
C LYS A 607 19.85 -21.68 -10.52
N ASN A 608 21.09 -21.62 -11.01
CA ASN A 608 21.78 -22.77 -11.59
C ASN A 608 22.19 -23.84 -10.57
N SER A 609 22.15 -23.52 -9.28
CA SER A 609 22.45 -24.46 -8.19
C SER A 609 21.19 -25.04 -7.54
N LEU A 610 19.99 -24.54 -7.86
CA LEU A 610 18.74 -25.00 -7.25
C LEU A 610 18.49 -26.47 -7.60
N THR A 611 18.07 -27.24 -6.60
CA THR A 611 17.45 -28.54 -6.87
C THR A 611 16.07 -28.35 -7.50
N PRO A 612 15.54 -29.35 -8.23
CA PRO A 612 14.18 -29.29 -8.75
C PRO A 612 13.11 -29.04 -7.67
N ALA A 613 13.33 -29.55 -6.46
CA ALA A 613 12.42 -29.32 -5.33
C ALA A 613 12.44 -27.85 -4.88
N GLN A 614 13.62 -27.25 -4.75
CA GLN A 614 13.73 -25.82 -4.39
C GLN A 614 13.11 -24.93 -5.46
N GLN A 615 13.38 -25.19 -6.76
CA GLN A 615 12.76 -24.42 -7.84
C GLN A 615 11.23 -24.51 -7.76
N ALA A 616 10.66 -25.70 -7.53
CA ALA A 616 9.22 -25.87 -7.37
C ALA A 616 8.65 -25.10 -6.15
N GLU A 617 9.38 -25.05 -5.03
CA GLU A 617 8.98 -24.24 -3.87
C GLU A 617 8.98 -22.75 -4.21
N LEU A 618 9.99 -22.24 -4.93
CA LEU A 618 10.04 -20.83 -5.34
C LEU A 618 8.93 -20.50 -6.36
N ASP A 619 8.68 -21.38 -7.33
CA ASP A 619 7.61 -21.22 -8.31
C ASP A 619 6.22 -21.22 -7.62
N THR A 620 6.08 -21.97 -6.52
CA THR A 620 4.87 -21.95 -5.69
C THR A 620 4.65 -20.59 -5.06
N LEU A 621 5.69 -19.95 -4.51
CA LEU A 621 5.58 -18.59 -3.94
C LEU A 621 5.06 -17.57 -4.97
N ARG A 622 5.59 -17.64 -6.21
CA ARG A 622 5.12 -16.80 -7.31
C ARG A 622 3.67 -17.10 -7.67
N THR A 623 3.33 -18.38 -7.79
CA THR A 623 2.01 -18.83 -8.23
C THR A 623 0.93 -18.50 -7.20
N GLU A 624 1.21 -18.66 -5.91
CA GLU A 624 0.29 -18.29 -4.82
C GLU A 624 0.02 -16.79 -4.79
N LEU A 625 1.04 -15.97 -5.08
CA LEU A 625 0.87 -14.52 -5.16
C LEU A 625 0.04 -14.10 -6.38
N LEU A 626 0.45 -14.56 -7.57
CA LEU A 626 -0.05 -14.06 -8.85
C LEU A 626 -1.27 -14.82 -9.39
N GLY A 627 -1.49 -16.06 -8.99
CA GLY A 627 -2.52 -16.92 -9.56
C GLY A 627 -2.40 -17.01 -11.09
N ASP A 628 -3.49 -16.69 -11.79
CA ASP A 628 -3.59 -16.81 -13.25
C ASP A 628 -2.77 -15.77 -14.03
N VAL A 629 -2.25 -14.70 -13.39
CA VAL A 629 -1.42 -13.66 -14.04
C VAL A 629 0.08 -13.89 -13.87
N SER A 630 0.49 -15.13 -13.63
CA SER A 630 1.87 -15.51 -13.28
C SER A 630 2.94 -15.09 -14.29
N HIS A 631 2.62 -15.08 -15.59
CA HIS A 631 3.56 -14.69 -16.66
C HIS A 631 2.89 -13.83 -17.73
N PRO A 632 3.58 -12.81 -18.26
CA PRO A 632 3.01 -11.93 -19.27
C PRO A 632 3.08 -12.52 -20.69
N ASN A 633 2.07 -12.19 -21.49
CA ASN A 633 2.04 -12.47 -22.93
C ASN A 633 2.75 -11.34 -23.70
N GLY A 634 4.07 -11.20 -23.53
CA GLY A 634 4.86 -10.16 -24.18
C GLY A 634 5.79 -9.45 -23.21
N ALA A 635 5.81 -8.12 -23.27
CA ALA A 635 6.64 -7.27 -22.44
C ALA A 635 5.85 -6.05 -21.94
N TYR A 636 6.50 -5.19 -21.18
CA TYR A 636 5.96 -3.93 -20.71
C TYR A 636 6.87 -2.75 -21.07
N LEU A 637 6.24 -1.61 -21.32
CA LEU A 637 6.89 -0.30 -21.38
C LEU A 637 6.10 0.65 -20.49
N TYR A 638 6.70 1.13 -19.39
CA TYR A 638 6.01 1.97 -18.39
C TYR A 638 4.69 1.34 -17.89
N SER A 639 4.73 0.06 -17.50
CA SER A 639 3.58 -0.77 -17.10
C SER A 639 2.49 -0.96 -18.17
N GLN A 640 2.70 -0.52 -19.40
CA GLN A 640 1.83 -0.85 -20.53
C GLN A 640 2.25 -2.15 -21.18
N ALA A 641 1.31 -3.09 -21.34
CA ALA A 641 1.58 -4.30 -22.10
C ALA A 641 1.87 -3.98 -23.57
N ILE A 642 2.97 -4.55 -24.09
CA ILE A 642 3.40 -4.46 -25.48
C ILE A 642 3.78 -5.86 -25.99
N SER A 643 3.84 -6.03 -27.31
CA SER A 643 4.52 -7.20 -27.88
C SER A 643 6.00 -7.14 -27.54
N MET A 644 6.65 -8.30 -27.38
CA MET A 644 8.09 -8.36 -27.15
C MET A 644 8.83 -7.61 -28.28
N PRO A 645 9.58 -6.55 -27.98
CA PRO A 645 10.28 -5.78 -29.00
C PRO A 645 11.44 -6.58 -29.59
N GLU A 646 11.94 -6.13 -30.74
CA GLU A 646 13.23 -6.60 -31.25
C GLU A 646 14.34 -6.07 -30.32
N ILE A 647 15.04 -6.98 -29.64
CA ILE A 647 16.10 -6.62 -28.71
C ILE A 647 17.44 -6.63 -29.46
N PRO A 648 18.22 -5.52 -29.41
CA PRO A 648 19.55 -5.50 -29.98
C PRO A 648 20.47 -6.60 -29.44
N ASN A 649 21.44 -7.05 -30.26
CA ASN A 649 22.41 -8.06 -29.84
C ASN A 649 23.15 -7.64 -28.55
N SER A 650 23.10 -8.50 -27.53
CA SER A 650 23.70 -8.27 -26.22
C SER A 650 25.06 -8.94 -26.00
N ASP A 651 25.67 -9.55 -27.03
CA ASP A 651 26.95 -10.30 -26.90
C ASP A 651 28.10 -9.43 -26.40
N PHE A 652 28.06 -8.13 -26.65
CA PHE A 652 29.09 -7.19 -26.18
C PHE A 652 29.12 -7.09 -24.64
N LEU A 653 28.01 -7.40 -23.96
CA LEU A 653 27.95 -7.44 -22.50
C LEU A 653 28.68 -8.65 -21.89
N PHE A 654 29.16 -9.58 -22.70
CA PHE A 654 29.92 -10.77 -22.28
C PHE A 654 31.40 -10.72 -22.69
N LYS A 655 31.82 -9.71 -23.46
CA LYS A 655 33.14 -9.65 -24.11
C LYS A 655 34.11 -8.71 -23.42
#